data_AF-A0A7C3BC81-F1
#
_entry.id   AF-A0A7C3BC81-F1
#
_cell.length_a   1.000
_cell.length_b   1.000
_cell.length_c   1.000
_cell.angle_alpha   90.00
_cell.angle_beta   90.00
_cell.angle_gamma   90.00
#
_symmetry.space_group_name_H-M   'P 1'
#
loop_
_entity.id
_entity.type
_entity.pdbx_description
1 polymer ?
#
loop_
_entity_poly.entity_id
_entity_poly.type
_entity_poly.pdbx_seq_one_letter_code
_entity_poly.pdbx_strand_id
1 'polypeptide(L)'
;MSEVDLILRNATVVCMDDAFRIFEVGAVAIRHHSILDVGHEERILKDHASEEVIDCSGKTLIPGLINAHTHAPMTILRGLADDRRLDVWLLGYVMPVEREFVSPEFCLLGAKLACAEMIRSGITCFADMYYFEHAVAEAAAEVGMRAICGQSVLKFPTPDAASFEDAMDAGREFIRQWKDHDLIIPSIAPHAAYTSTLEILRACIDLAVEYDVPLLTHLAETSQEVEDSRDQYDMPVIPWVKKAGLFEAKVLAAHCVHVDEGEIHSLRRVGSGVVHNPSSNMKLASGFAPIYDMLEAGLNVGLGTDGTASNNDLDMFEEMRLAAFLAKGTTGDPTALPARQVFSMATRLGAKACHIDHLVGSIEIGKRADLTLIDLDTLHNLPRFDIDQESIYSRLVYAAKSTDVTDVMVNGRWLMLDRRLQTVEEKPLLEQAQQIADQIDAFLAEREGSVLSKLIAIGGAEQEESYEVQIKLSIPDPSPIIQKLESQAFEIIRTAHYREYDCYFGFSDPTQGRLRHREDEFIDSEGNIYNVRYRLTLAGPAAERTYPNSVLLSRSRFIAPATHSLRFYKEYFQPEETVQISKDRLRWLVLHQDEEFFINIDQILKPKLEGWFLEVKSRTWSRRDAERKAELISDVLKILEVDASKAETQEYPELIATQGMDG
;
A
#
# COMPACT_ATOMS: atom_id res chain seq x y z
N MET A 1 -11.17 -31.84 44.84
CA MET A 1 -10.53 -31.33 43.63
C MET A 1 -11.53 -31.42 42.50
N SER A 2 -11.68 -30.35 41.71
CA SER A 2 -12.35 -30.45 40.42
C SER A 2 -11.43 -31.07 39.37
N GLU A 3 -11.96 -31.97 38.53
CA GLU A 3 -11.20 -32.52 37.41
C GLU A 3 -11.10 -31.50 36.28
N VAL A 4 -9.90 -31.36 35.71
CA VAL A 4 -9.62 -30.48 34.56
C VAL A 4 -8.80 -31.25 33.53
N ASP A 5 -8.73 -30.74 32.31
CA ASP A 5 -8.11 -31.45 31.19
C ASP A 5 -6.58 -31.29 31.23
N LEU A 6 -6.10 -30.12 31.65
CA LEU A 6 -4.67 -29.79 31.72
C LEU A 6 -4.37 -28.84 32.87
N ILE A 7 -3.24 -29.04 33.55
CA ILE A 7 -2.66 -28.06 34.47
C ILE A 7 -1.25 -27.70 34.00
N LEU A 8 -1.02 -26.42 33.73
CA LEU A 8 0.32 -25.84 33.56
C LEU A 8 0.78 -25.37 34.94
N ARG A 9 1.88 -25.90 35.48
CA ARG A 9 2.36 -25.56 36.83
C ARG A 9 3.76 -24.97 36.83
N ASN A 10 4.13 -24.34 37.93
CA ASN A 10 5.49 -23.85 38.21
C ASN A 10 6.01 -22.85 37.15
N ALA A 11 5.10 -22.10 36.50
CA ALA A 11 5.45 -21.01 35.60
C ALA A 11 5.46 -19.69 36.37
N THR A 12 6.21 -18.69 35.89
CA THR A 12 5.87 -17.29 36.19
C THR A 12 4.69 -16.88 35.32
N VAL A 13 3.50 -16.75 35.91
CA VAL A 13 2.26 -16.43 35.17
C VAL A 13 2.00 -14.92 35.21
N VAL A 14 2.04 -14.28 34.04
CA VAL A 14 1.74 -12.85 33.88
C VAL A 14 0.30 -12.75 33.34
N CYS A 15 -0.65 -12.36 34.19
CA CYS A 15 -2.07 -12.53 33.86
C CYS A 15 -2.61 -11.47 32.88
N MET A 16 -2.08 -10.24 32.93
CA MET A 16 -2.62 -9.09 32.19
C MET A 16 -4.11 -8.82 32.43
N ASP A 17 -4.62 -9.19 33.60
CA ASP A 17 -5.96 -8.80 34.04
C ASP A 17 -5.99 -7.34 34.54
N ASP A 18 -7.16 -6.87 34.97
CA ASP A 18 -7.34 -5.50 35.46
C ASP A 18 -6.43 -5.16 36.66
N ALA A 19 -6.00 -6.17 37.42
CA ALA A 19 -5.13 -6.02 38.58
C ALA A 19 -3.64 -6.26 38.26
N PHE A 20 -3.30 -6.57 37.00
CA PHE A 20 -1.96 -6.93 36.54
C PHE A 20 -1.29 -7.99 37.42
N ARG A 21 -2.05 -9.01 37.86
CA ARG A 21 -1.53 -10.06 38.76
C ARG A 21 -0.41 -10.85 38.10
N ILE A 22 0.66 -11.08 38.87
CA ILE A 22 1.78 -11.95 38.51
C ILE A 22 1.92 -13.02 39.59
N PHE A 23 2.00 -14.29 39.19
CA PHE A 23 2.28 -15.41 40.09
C PHE A 23 3.65 -15.98 39.73
N GLU A 24 4.68 -15.68 40.52
CA GLU A 24 6.06 -16.15 40.26
C GLU A 24 6.18 -17.67 40.21
N VAL A 25 5.46 -18.35 41.12
CA VAL A 25 5.24 -19.80 41.15
C VAL A 25 3.75 -20.04 40.98
N GLY A 26 3.30 -19.85 39.73
CA GLY A 26 1.92 -19.89 39.33
C GLY A 26 1.53 -21.18 38.60
N ALA A 27 0.23 -21.40 38.52
CA ALA A 27 -0.37 -22.45 37.71
C ALA A 27 -1.68 -21.99 37.07
N VAL A 28 -2.02 -22.62 35.95
CA VAL A 28 -3.27 -22.43 35.21
C VAL A 28 -3.93 -23.78 34.99
N ALA A 29 -5.20 -23.89 35.39
CA ALA A 29 -6.03 -25.05 35.15
C ALA A 29 -6.95 -24.79 33.95
N ILE A 30 -6.92 -25.69 32.96
CA ILE A 30 -7.63 -25.55 31.69
C ILE A 30 -8.64 -26.68 31.59
N ARG A 31 -9.88 -26.34 31.22
CA ARG A 31 -10.92 -27.31 30.88
C ARG A 31 -11.50 -26.97 29.51
N HIS A 32 -11.48 -27.95 28.62
CA HIS A 32 -11.76 -27.83 27.21
C HIS A 32 -10.91 -26.73 26.59
N HIS A 33 -11.54 -25.69 26.09
CA HIS A 33 -10.90 -24.54 25.45
C HIS A 33 -10.66 -23.35 26.39
N SER A 34 -11.05 -23.44 27.66
CA SER A 34 -11.12 -22.27 28.57
C SER A 34 -10.24 -22.41 29.80
N ILE A 35 -9.75 -21.27 30.27
CA ILE A 35 -9.09 -21.13 31.56
C ILE A 35 -10.15 -21.27 32.65
N LEU A 36 -10.06 -22.36 33.43
CA LEU A 36 -10.96 -22.60 34.55
C LEU A 36 -10.50 -21.88 35.82
N ASP A 37 -9.19 -21.85 36.06
CA ASP A 37 -8.61 -21.22 37.24
C ASP A 37 -7.15 -20.82 37.02
N VAL A 38 -6.69 -19.78 37.72
CA VAL A 38 -5.32 -19.26 37.67
C VAL A 38 -4.91 -18.73 39.04
N GLY A 39 -3.69 -19.04 39.49
CA GLY A 39 -3.21 -18.59 40.78
C GLY A 39 -1.85 -19.15 41.15
N HIS A 40 -1.49 -19.03 42.44
CA HIS A 40 -0.34 -19.75 43.00
C HIS A 40 -0.50 -21.25 42.82
N GLU A 41 0.58 -21.92 42.44
CA GLU A 41 0.61 -23.36 42.16
C GLU A 41 0.00 -24.20 43.28
N GLU A 42 0.40 -23.94 44.53
CA GLU A 42 -0.09 -24.69 45.70
C GLU A 42 -1.62 -24.67 45.81
N ARG A 43 -2.25 -23.53 45.51
CA ARG A 43 -3.72 -23.39 45.53
C ARG A 43 -4.34 -24.20 44.40
N ILE A 44 -3.83 -24.03 43.18
CA ILE A 44 -4.37 -24.71 42.00
C ILE A 44 -4.26 -26.22 42.13
N LEU A 45 -3.11 -26.74 42.55
CA LEU A 45 -2.89 -28.17 42.77
C LEU A 45 -3.62 -28.74 43.98
N LYS A 46 -4.20 -27.91 44.85
CA LYS A 46 -5.09 -28.35 45.93
C LYS A 46 -6.56 -28.39 45.49
N ASP A 47 -6.96 -27.41 44.68
CA ASP A 47 -8.34 -27.22 44.28
C ASP A 47 -8.71 -28.05 43.03
N HIS A 48 -7.73 -28.39 42.18
CA HIS A 48 -7.92 -29.08 40.91
C HIS A 48 -7.00 -30.30 40.76
N ALA A 49 -7.41 -31.25 39.92
CA ALA A 49 -6.62 -32.43 39.54
C ALA A 49 -6.75 -32.68 38.03
N SER A 50 -5.67 -33.15 37.41
CA SER A 50 -5.61 -33.51 35.98
C SER A 50 -4.72 -34.73 35.80
N GLU A 51 -5.02 -35.57 34.79
CA GLU A 51 -4.11 -36.61 34.33
C GLU A 51 -2.91 -36.02 33.56
N GLU A 52 -3.12 -34.87 32.92
CA GLU A 52 -2.08 -34.11 32.23
C GLU A 52 -1.65 -32.89 33.05
N VAL A 53 -0.43 -32.96 33.58
CA VAL A 53 0.20 -31.87 34.35
C VAL A 53 1.57 -31.58 33.75
N ILE A 54 1.75 -30.38 33.21
CA ILE A 54 2.98 -29.95 32.54
C ILE A 54 3.75 -29.01 33.46
N ASP A 55 5.01 -29.32 33.70
CA ASP A 55 5.93 -28.49 34.47
C ASP A 55 6.57 -27.42 33.58
N CYS A 56 6.28 -26.16 33.88
CA CYS A 56 6.76 -25.00 33.14
C CYS A 56 7.89 -24.26 33.89
N SER A 57 8.62 -24.98 34.75
CA SER A 57 9.74 -24.42 35.52
C SER A 57 10.68 -23.57 34.66
N GLY A 58 10.97 -22.35 35.12
CA GLY A 58 11.88 -21.43 34.43
C GLY A 58 11.29 -20.78 33.17
N LYS A 59 10.01 -21.04 32.86
CA LYS A 59 9.29 -20.37 31.76
C LYS A 59 8.33 -19.32 32.30
N THR A 60 8.09 -18.31 31.48
CA THR A 60 7.07 -17.28 31.72
C THR A 60 5.85 -17.60 30.86
N LEU A 61 4.70 -17.76 31.50
CA LEU A 61 3.42 -17.96 30.82
C LEU A 61 2.70 -16.61 30.69
N ILE A 62 2.38 -16.25 29.46
CA ILE A 62 1.69 -15.00 29.11
C ILE A 62 0.38 -15.30 28.33
N PRO A 63 -0.56 -14.35 28.25
CA PRO A 63 -1.59 -14.42 27.22
C PRO A 63 -0.91 -14.44 25.86
N GLY A 64 -1.45 -15.20 24.92
CA GLY A 64 -0.92 -15.18 23.57
C GLY A 64 -1.00 -13.78 22.95
N LEU A 65 -0.01 -13.44 22.13
CA LEU A 65 0.07 -12.13 21.51
C LEU A 65 -1.04 -11.98 20.45
N ILE A 66 -1.53 -10.76 20.30
CA ILE A 66 -2.58 -10.39 19.35
C ILE A 66 -1.97 -9.44 18.32
N ASN A 67 -1.87 -9.91 17.09
CA ASN A 67 -1.52 -9.08 15.95
C ASN A 67 -2.79 -8.46 15.38
N ALA A 68 -3.08 -7.22 15.76
CA ALA A 68 -4.38 -6.59 15.49
C ALA A 68 -4.52 -6.07 14.05
N HIS A 69 -3.52 -6.22 13.18
CA HIS A 69 -3.63 -5.86 11.77
C HIS A 69 -2.55 -6.53 10.91
N THR A 70 -2.98 -7.31 9.91
CA THR A 70 -2.13 -8.00 8.94
C THR A 70 -2.75 -8.06 7.54
N HIS A 71 -1.89 -8.37 6.57
CA HIS A 71 -2.26 -8.90 5.26
C HIS A 71 -1.56 -10.25 5.07
N ALA A 72 -2.06 -11.29 5.72
CA ALA A 72 -1.38 -12.56 5.94
C ALA A 72 -0.94 -13.25 4.64
N PRO A 73 -1.74 -13.30 3.56
CA PRO A 73 -1.27 -13.87 2.29
C PRO A 73 -0.05 -13.19 1.68
N MET A 74 0.22 -11.93 2.01
CA MET A 74 1.39 -11.19 1.52
C MET A 74 2.72 -11.76 2.02
N THR A 75 2.75 -12.78 2.89
CA THR A 75 3.97 -13.53 3.23
C THR A 75 4.71 -14.05 2.00
N ILE A 76 3.99 -14.35 0.92
CA ILE A 76 4.58 -14.77 -0.36
C ILE A 76 5.26 -13.58 -1.08
N LEU A 77 4.79 -12.35 -0.83
CA LEU A 77 5.29 -11.11 -1.44
C LEU A 77 6.40 -10.44 -0.63
N ARG A 78 6.99 -11.16 0.34
CA ARG A 78 8.00 -10.60 1.24
C ARG A 78 9.23 -10.11 0.47
N GLY A 79 9.62 -8.86 0.71
CA GLY A 79 10.82 -8.25 0.11
C GLY A 79 10.71 -8.00 -1.40
N LEU A 80 9.49 -8.02 -1.97
CA LEU A 80 9.29 -7.89 -3.41
C LEU A 80 9.70 -6.52 -3.97
N ALA A 81 9.39 -5.43 -3.27
CA ALA A 81 9.52 -4.07 -3.82
C ALA A 81 9.85 -3.00 -2.75
N ASP A 82 10.96 -3.18 -2.03
CA ASP A 82 11.35 -2.27 -0.94
C ASP A 82 11.81 -0.87 -1.40
N ASP A 83 11.89 0.07 -0.45
CA ASP A 83 12.40 1.44 -0.60
C ASP A 83 11.64 2.32 -1.62
N ARG A 84 10.32 2.16 -1.68
CA ARG A 84 9.41 2.94 -2.54
C ARG A 84 8.37 3.69 -1.71
N ARG A 85 7.85 4.80 -2.23
CA ARG A 85 6.67 5.46 -1.66
C ARG A 85 5.45 4.53 -1.75
N LEU A 86 4.50 4.64 -0.80
CA LEU A 86 3.28 3.83 -0.76
C LEU A 86 2.54 3.80 -2.12
N ASP A 87 2.38 4.94 -2.79
CA ASP A 87 1.68 5.01 -4.08
C ASP A 87 2.42 4.25 -5.19
N VAL A 88 3.75 4.34 -5.25
CA VAL A 88 4.59 3.62 -6.21
C VAL A 88 4.66 2.13 -5.89
N TRP A 89 4.80 1.77 -4.62
CA TRP A 89 4.80 0.39 -4.14
C TRP A 89 3.49 -0.31 -4.46
N LEU A 90 2.37 0.28 -4.03
CA LEU A 90 1.04 -0.31 -4.16
C LEU A 90 0.61 -0.42 -5.62
N LEU A 91 0.58 0.70 -6.35
CA LEU A 91 0.07 0.73 -7.72
C LEU A 91 1.08 0.18 -8.73
N GLY A 92 2.37 0.38 -8.47
CA GLY A 92 3.44 0.01 -9.38
C GLY A 92 3.82 -1.46 -9.30
N TYR A 93 3.78 -2.07 -8.11
CA TYR A 93 4.33 -3.41 -7.90
C TYR A 93 3.32 -4.38 -7.30
N VAL A 94 2.75 -4.04 -6.13
CA VAL A 94 1.87 -4.94 -5.37
C VAL A 94 0.59 -5.26 -6.12
N MET A 95 -0.27 -4.27 -6.42
CA MET A 95 -1.56 -4.51 -7.08
C MET A 95 -1.45 -5.24 -8.43
N PRO A 96 -0.46 -4.96 -9.29
CA PRO A 96 -0.24 -5.75 -10.50
C PRO A 96 0.09 -7.22 -10.24
N VAL A 97 0.90 -7.51 -9.23
CA VAL A 97 1.21 -8.89 -8.82
C VAL A 97 -0.02 -9.52 -8.18
N GLU A 98 -0.75 -8.80 -7.33
CA GLU A 98 -1.99 -9.28 -6.75
C GLU A 98 -3.01 -9.65 -7.82
N ARG A 99 -3.20 -8.79 -8.83
CA ARG A 99 -4.14 -9.06 -9.93
C ARG A 99 -3.81 -10.32 -10.73
N GLU A 100 -2.53 -10.61 -10.92
CA GLU A 100 -2.09 -11.75 -11.72
C GLU A 100 -2.02 -13.05 -10.92
N PHE A 101 -1.57 -12.99 -9.66
CA PHE A 101 -1.20 -14.17 -8.87
C PHE A 101 -2.12 -14.46 -7.69
N VAL A 102 -2.88 -13.50 -7.18
CA VAL A 102 -3.75 -13.74 -6.02
C VAL A 102 -4.96 -14.55 -6.47
N SER A 103 -5.01 -15.79 -5.98
CA SER A 103 -6.10 -16.73 -6.11
C SER A 103 -6.47 -17.29 -4.72
N PRO A 104 -7.55 -18.08 -4.60
CA PRO A 104 -7.83 -18.80 -3.35
C PRO A 104 -6.66 -19.67 -2.88
N GLU A 105 -5.95 -20.34 -3.78
CA GLU A 105 -4.79 -21.19 -3.46
C GLU A 105 -3.60 -20.36 -2.98
N PHE A 106 -3.35 -19.19 -3.59
CA PHE A 106 -2.36 -18.23 -3.12
C PHE A 106 -2.66 -17.80 -1.68
N CYS A 107 -3.92 -17.43 -1.41
CA CYS A 107 -4.35 -16.96 -0.09
C CYS A 107 -4.27 -18.06 0.96
N LEU A 108 -4.69 -19.28 0.64
CA LEU A 108 -4.57 -20.44 1.53
C LEU A 108 -3.11 -20.72 1.89
N LEU A 109 -2.22 -20.77 0.89
CA LEU A 109 -0.80 -21.02 1.10
C LEU A 109 -0.12 -19.90 1.92
N GLY A 110 -0.35 -18.64 1.53
CA GLY A 110 0.20 -17.48 2.21
C GLY A 110 -0.28 -17.39 3.66
N ALA A 111 -1.58 -17.58 3.91
CA ALA A 111 -2.11 -17.61 5.26
C ALA A 111 -1.53 -18.76 6.11
N LYS A 112 -1.28 -19.95 5.55
CA LYS A 112 -0.59 -21.04 6.28
C LYS A 112 0.85 -20.69 6.64
N LEU A 113 1.59 -20.03 5.74
CA LEU A 113 2.94 -19.53 6.02
C LEU A 113 2.92 -18.47 7.13
N ALA A 114 1.99 -17.51 7.03
CA ALA A 114 1.80 -16.48 8.05
C ALA A 114 1.48 -17.10 9.41
N CYS A 115 0.55 -18.05 9.46
CA CYS A 115 0.21 -18.75 10.70
C CYS A 115 1.42 -19.49 11.28
N ALA A 116 2.23 -20.16 10.46
CA ALA A 116 3.43 -20.84 10.91
C ALA A 116 4.42 -19.85 11.56
N GLU A 117 4.71 -18.72 10.91
CA GLU A 117 5.59 -17.67 11.43
C GLU A 117 5.03 -17.05 12.73
N MET A 118 3.75 -16.70 12.73
CA MET A 118 3.06 -16.11 13.87
C MET A 118 3.05 -17.02 15.10
N ILE A 119 2.81 -18.33 14.91
CA ILE A 119 2.89 -19.30 16.01
C ILE A 119 4.32 -19.35 16.56
N ARG A 120 5.35 -19.32 15.70
CA ARG A 120 6.74 -19.30 16.17
C ARG A 120 7.08 -18.04 16.96
N SER A 121 6.42 -16.92 16.69
CA SER A 121 6.62 -15.65 17.40
C SER A 121 5.69 -15.41 18.58
N GLY A 122 4.88 -16.41 18.98
CA GLY A 122 4.02 -16.31 20.18
C GLY A 122 2.66 -15.63 19.93
N ILE A 123 2.29 -15.43 18.67
CA ILE A 123 0.99 -14.89 18.29
C ILE A 123 -0.04 -16.02 18.30
N THR A 124 -1.20 -15.73 18.87
CA THR A 124 -2.33 -16.68 18.99
C THR A 124 -3.57 -16.21 18.24
N CYS A 125 -3.67 -14.89 18.02
CA CYS A 125 -4.75 -14.25 17.30
C CYS A 125 -4.19 -13.21 16.34
N PHE A 126 -4.72 -13.16 15.13
CA PHE A 126 -4.43 -12.09 14.18
C PHE A 126 -5.72 -11.49 13.60
N ALA A 127 -5.65 -10.27 13.10
CA ALA A 127 -6.74 -9.63 12.37
C ALA A 127 -6.28 -9.36 10.94
N ASP A 128 -6.85 -10.11 10.01
CA ASP A 128 -6.54 -10.05 8.59
C ASP A 128 -7.51 -9.18 7.82
N MET A 129 -6.98 -8.60 6.76
CA MET A 129 -7.74 -7.80 5.81
C MET A 129 -7.19 -8.05 4.41
N TYR A 130 -7.77 -8.97 3.67
CA TYR A 130 -7.27 -9.30 2.33
C TYR A 130 -8.42 -9.71 1.39
N TYR A 131 -8.05 -10.36 0.29
CA TYR A 131 -8.95 -10.98 -0.68
C TYR A 131 -9.16 -12.46 -0.37
N PHE A 132 -10.22 -13.05 -0.91
CA PHE A 132 -10.53 -14.48 -0.75
C PHE A 132 -10.51 -14.93 0.72
N GLU A 133 -11.14 -14.18 1.62
CA GLU A 133 -11.06 -14.43 3.07
C GLU A 133 -11.60 -15.80 3.51
N HIS A 134 -12.41 -16.47 2.69
CA HIS A 134 -12.74 -17.88 2.91
C HIS A 134 -11.49 -18.77 3.00
N ALA A 135 -10.49 -18.54 2.13
CA ALA A 135 -9.24 -19.31 2.11
C ALA A 135 -8.35 -18.97 3.31
N VAL A 136 -8.30 -17.70 3.72
CA VAL A 136 -7.57 -17.26 4.92
C VAL A 136 -8.18 -17.88 6.18
N ALA A 137 -9.50 -17.80 6.32
CA ALA A 137 -10.23 -18.42 7.41
C ALA A 137 -10.07 -19.95 7.45
N GLU A 138 -10.11 -20.61 6.29
CA GLU A 138 -9.85 -22.05 6.16
C GLU A 138 -8.44 -22.41 6.63
N ALA A 139 -7.42 -21.68 6.15
CA ALA A 139 -6.04 -21.87 6.60
C ALA A 139 -5.92 -21.70 8.12
N ALA A 140 -6.43 -20.60 8.68
CA ALA A 140 -6.35 -20.34 10.11
C ALA A 140 -7.05 -21.42 10.95
N ALA A 141 -8.26 -21.85 10.53
CA ALA A 141 -9.02 -22.89 11.21
C ALA A 141 -8.32 -24.27 11.13
N GLU A 142 -7.76 -24.63 9.97
CA GLU A 142 -7.01 -25.88 9.77
C GLU A 142 -5.76 -25.92 10.65
N VAL A 143 -4.99 -24.83 10.66
CA VAL A 143 -3.79 -24.68 11.51
C VAL A 143 -4.17 -24.64 12.99
N GLY A 144 -5.34 -24.10 13.32
CA GLY A 144 -5.87 -23.96 14.68
C GLY A 144 -5.64 -22.58 15.32
N MET A 145 -5.30 -21.56 14.53
CA MET A 145 -5.15 -20.18 15.00
C MET A 145 -6.49 -19.45 15.08
N ARG A 146 -6.58 -18.48 16.00
CA ARG A 146 -7.70 -17.54 16.05
C ARG A 146 -7.47 -16.42 15.03
N ALA A 147 -8.50 -16.05 14.29
CA ALA A 147 -8.40 -14.98 13.31
C ALA A 147 -9.68 -14.13 13.26
N ILE A 148 -9.50 -12.83 13.11
CA ILE A 148 -10.53 -11.92 12.62
C ILE A 148 -10.26 -11.72 11.14
N CYS A 149 -11.16 -12.15 10.27
CA CYS A 149 -10.93 -12.17 8.82
C CYS A 149 -11.84 -11.14 8.16
N GLY A 150 -11.28 -10.10 7.54
CA GLY A 150 -12.01 -8.96 7.01
C GLY A 150 -12.07 -8.95 5.49
N GLN A 151 -13.22 -9.32 4.91
CA GLN A 151 -13.37 -9.35 3.45
C GLN A 151 -13.23 -7.95 2.87
N SER A 152 -12.18 -7.74 2.06
CA SER A 152 -11.87 -6.42 1.50
C SER A 152 -12.89 -5.98 0.46
N VAL A 153 -13.28 -4.69 0.52
CA VAL A 153 -14.19 -4.06 -0.45
C VAL A 153 -13.58 -2.76 -0.96
N LEU A 154 -13.53 -2.60 -2.29
CA LEU A 154 -12.93 -1.46 -2.98
C LEU A 154 -13.81 -0.94 -4.12
N LYS A 155 -13.63 0.33 -4.50
CA LYS A 155 -14.35 0.96 -5.63
C LYS A 155 -13.91 0.51 -7.02
N PHE A 156 -12.84 -0.27 -7.13
CA PHE A 156 -12.28 -0.79 -8.38
C PHE A 156 -12.15 -2.32 -8.29
N PRO A 157 -12.07 -3.02 -9.44
CA PRO A 157 -12.00 -4.49 -9.46
C PRO A 157 -10.82 -5.03 -8.65
N THR A 158 -11.06 -6.10 -7.90
CA THR A 158 -10.11 -6.83 -7.05
C THR A 158 -9.92 -8.25 -7.59
N PRO A 159 -8.91 -9.01 -7.12
CA PRO A 159 -8.69 -10.40 -7.55
C PRO A 159 -9.91 -11.31 -7.35
N ASP A 160 -10.72 -11.06 -6.33
CA ASP A 160 -11.87 -11.87 -5.92
C ASP A 160 -13.24 -11.29 -6.30
N ALA A 161 -13.30 -10.04 -6.77
CA ALA A 161 -14.54 -9.38 -7.14
C ALA A 161 -14.37 -8.40 -8.32
N ALA A 162 -15.22 -8.53 -9.34
CA ALA A 162 -15.19 -7.65 -10.50
C ALA A 162 -15.83 -6.27 -10.24
N SER A 163 -16.70 -6.19 -9.24
CA SER A 163 -17.45 -5.00 -8.83
C SER A 163 -17.59 -4.93 -7.31
N PHE A 164 -18.01 -3.78 -6.78
CA PHE A 164 -18.24 -3.66 -5.35
C PHE A 164 -19.45 -4.48 -4.90
N GLU A 165 -20.46 -4.65 -5.75
CA GLU A 165 -21.64 -5.49 -5.48
C GLU A 165 -21.24 -6.96 -5.31
N ASP A 166 -20.38 -7.47 -6.20
CA ASP A 166 -19.83 -8.82 -6.08
C ASP A 166 -19.03 -8.98 -4.78
N ALA A 167 -18.23 -7.97 -4.40
CA ALA A 167 -17.47 -7.98 -3.15
C ALA A 167 -18.40 -7.96 -1.92
N MET A 168 -19.50 -7.22 -1.96
CA MET A 168 -20.51 -7.19 -0.90
C MET A 168 -21.27 -8.51 -0.76
N ASP A 169 -21.59 -9.16 -1.89
CA ASP A 169 -22.22 -10.48 -1.88
C ASP A 169 -21.27 -11.56 -1.33
N ALA A 170 -19.99 -11.52 -1.74
CA ALA A 170 -18.94 -12.39 -1.20
C ALA A 170 -18.74 -12.16 0.30
N GLY A 171 -18.66 -10.90 0.75
CA GLY A 171 -18.53 -10.57 2.17
C GLY A 171 -19.73 -11.02 3.01
N ARG A 172 -20.95 -10.90 2.47
CA ARG A 172 -22.16 -11.40 3.14
C ARG A 172 -22.14 -12.92 3.26
N GLU A 173 -21.79 -13.64 2.20
CA GLU A 173 -21.70 -15.11 2.24
C GLU A 173 -20.60 -15.56 3.21
N PHE A 174 -19.44 -14.92 3.17
CA PHE A 174 -18.34 -15.15 4.09
C PHE A 174 -18.77 -15.02 5.56
N ILE A 175 -19.41 -13.90 5.90
CA ILE A 175 -19.94 -13.69 7.25
C ILE A 175 -20.93 -14.79 7.61
N ARG A 176 -21.87 -15.16 6.73
CA ARG A 176 -22.87 -16.19 7.03
C ARG A 176 -22.26 -17.57 7.25
N GLN A 177 -21.23 -17.93 6.50
CA GLN A 177 -20.57 -19.22 6.61
C GLN A 177 -19.76 -19.36 7.92
N TRP A 178 -19.02 -18.32 8.29
CA TRP A 178 -18.06 -18.38 9.39
C TRP A 178 -18.58 -17.82 10.71
N LYS A 179 -19.78 -17.23 10.71
CA LYS A 179 -20.44 -16.78 11.95
C LYS A 179 -20.56 -17.95 12.92
N ASP A 180 -20.29 -17.67 14.19
CA ASP A 180 -20.33 -18.64 15.30
C ASP A 180 -19.25 -19.74 15.26
N HIS A 181 -18.23 -19.62 14.40
CA HIS A 181 -17.06 -20.49 14.45
C HIS A 181 -16.21 -20.23 15.72
N ASP A 182 -15.64 -21.27 16.33
CA ASP A 182 -14.91 -21.17 17.62
C ASP A 182 -13.61 -20.35 17.53
N LEU A 183 -13.01 -20.29 16.35
CA LEU A 183 -11.72 -19.63 16.09
C LEU A 183 -11.79 -18.45 15.13
N ILE A 184 -12.79 -18.41 14.24
CA ILE A 184 -12.86 -17.44 13.15
C ILE A 184 -13.95 -16.44 13.46
N ILE A 185 -13.58 -15.17 13.42
CA ILE A 185 -14.49 -14.05 13.59
C ILE A 185 -14.58 -13.37 12.23
N PRO A 186 -15.64 -13.61 11.44
CA PRO A 186 -15.76 -12.96 10.16
C PRO A 186 -16.03 -11.47 10.34
N SER A 187 -15.54 -10.67 9.40
CA SER A 187 -15.67 -9.22 9.34
C SER A 187 -15.80 -8.76 7.89
N ILE A 188 -16.23 -7.52 7.70
CA ILE A 188 -16.15 -6.80 6.43
C ILE A 188 -15.09 -5.71 6.54
N ALA A 189 -14.40 -5.40 5.44
CA ALA A 189 -13.28 -4.47 5.46
C ALA A 189 -13.28 -3.50 4.26
N PRO A 190 -13.99 -2.36 4.32
CA PRO A 190 -13.80 -1.32 3.31
C PRO A 190 -12.34 -0.83 3.36
N HIS A 191 -11.63 -0.90 2.24
CA HIS A 191 -10.17 -0.81 2.24
C HIS A 191 -9.62 0.42 2.98
N ALA A 192 -9.95 1.61 2.49
CA ALA A 192 -9.56 2.88 3.08
C ALA A 192 -10.54 3.97 2.65
N ALA A 193 -10.44 5.15 3.25
CA ALA A 193 -11.27 6.30 2.92
C ALA A 193 -11.17 6.71 1.44
N TYR A 194 -9.96 6.68 0.86
CA TYR A 194 -9.73 7.12 -0.52
C TYR A 194 -10.08 6.05 -1.58
N THR A 195 -10.26 4.79 -1.19
CA THR A 195 -10.67 3.69 -2.08
C THR A 195 -12.14 3.30 -1.93
N SER A 196 -12.87 3.96 -1.03
CA SER A 196 -14.28 3.67 -0.75
C SER A 196 -15.15 4.89 -1.05
N THR A 197 -16.23 4.70 -1.81
CA THR A 197 -17.26 5.74 -1.95
C THR A 197 -18.15 5.78 -0.71
N LEU A 198 -18.95 6.84 -0.53
CA LEU A 198 -19.93 6.91 0.56
C LEU A 198 -20.94 5.75 0.52
N GLU A 199 -21.30 5.29 -0.68
CA GLU A 199 -22.18 4.14 -0.87
C GLU A 199 -21.54 2.84 -0.39
N ILE A 200 -20.30 2.58 -0.81
CA ILE A 200 -19.54 1.40 -0.38
C ILE A 200 -19.37 1.37 1.14
N LEU A 201 -18.99 2.52 1.74
CA LEU A 201 -18.84 2.62 3.19
C LEU A 201 -20.14 2.28 3.90
N ARG A 202 -21.27 2.87 3.48
CA ARG A 202 -22.59 2.59 4.08
C ARG A 202 -23.00 1.14 3.93
N ALA A 203 -22.79 0.54 2.76
CA ALA A 203 -23.09 -0.87 2.54
C ALA A 203 -22.29 -1.79 3.48
N CYS A 204 -21.00 -1.51 3.69
CA CYS A 204 -20.17 -2.24 4.64
C CYS A 204 -20.63 -2.03 6.09
N ILE A 205 -20.98 -0.79 6.47
CA ILE A 205 -21.50 -0.46 7.81
C ILE A 205 -22.80 -1.21 8.08
N ASP A 206 -23.76 -1.12 7.17
CA ASP A 206 -25.06 -1.78 7.28
C ASP A 206 -24.90 -3.29 7.44
N LEU A 207 -23.98 -3.90 6.68
CA LEU A 207 -23.68 -5.33 6.79
C LEU A 207 -23.02 -5.68 8.13
N ALA A 208 -22.04 -4.90 8.59
CA ALA A 208 -21.39 -5.12 9.88
C ALA A 208 -22.38 -5.02 11.04
N VAL A 209 -23.28 -4.04 11.00
CA VAL A 209 -24.35 -3.83 11.99
C VAL A 209 -25.40 -4.95 11.92
N GLU A 210 -25.82 -5.36 10.72
CA GLU A 210 -26.79 -6.46 10.51
C GLU A 210 -26.33 -7.75 11.19
N TYR A 211 -25.04 -8.10 11.05
CA TYR A 211 -24.48 -9.33 11.61
C TYR A 211 -23.77 -9.15 12.95
N ASP A 212 -23.70 -7.93 13.50
CA ASP A 212 -22.97 -7.59 14.73
C ASP A 212 -21.48 -8.01 14.73
N VAL A 213 -20.83 -7.87 13.57
CA VAL A 213 -19.41 -8.22 13.37
C VAL A 213 -18.51 -6.97 13.40
N PRO A 214 -17.19 -7.13 13.64
CA PRO A 214 -16.24 -6.04 13.45
C PRO A 214 -16.28 -5.45 12.04
N LEU A 215 -15.71 -4.25 11.90
CA LEU A 215 -15.41 -3.61 10.63
C LEU A 215 -13.97 -3.12 10.66
N LEU A 216 -13.13 -3.62 9.75
CA LEU A 216 -11.71 -3.27 9.66
C LEU A 216 -11.50 -2.24 8.55
N THR A 217 -10.65 -1.24 8.75
CA THR A 217 -10.32 -0.27 7.69
C THR A 217 -9.04 0.51 8.01
N HIS A 218 -8.32 0.95 6.98
CA HIS A 218 -7.20 1.88 7.12
C HIS A 218 -7.72 3.32 7.18
N LEU A 219 -7.30 4.10 8.18
CA LEU A 219 -7.71 5.50 8.33
C LEU A 219 -6.51 6.39 8.62
N ALA A 220 -6.42 7.51 7.89
CA ALA A 220 -5.46 8.59 8.14
C ALA A 220 -4.01 8.07 8.25
N GLU A 221 -3.64 7.17 7.35
CA GLU A 221 -2.31 6.57 7.32
C GLU A 221 -1.26 7.57 6.83
N THR A 222 -1.59 8.37 5.81
CA THR A 222 -0.64 9.32 5.21
C THR A 222 -1.16 10.76 5.27
N SER A 223 -0.24 11.73 5.28
CA SER A 223 -0.61 13.15 5.24
C SER A 223 -1.36 13.48 3.95
N GLN A 224 -0.97 12.84 2.83
CA GLN A 224 -1.61 13.01 1.53
C GLN A 224 -3.07 12.55 1.57
N GLU A 225 -3.38 11.41 2.20
CA GLU A 225 -4.76 10.96 2.38
C GLU A 225 -5.61 12.02 3.09
N VAL A 226 -5.06 12.66 4.14
CA VAL A 226 -5.76 13.71 4.89
C VAL A 226 -5.96 14.97 4.04
N GLU A 227 -4.96 15.37 3.26
CA GLU A 227 -5.04 16.50 2.34
C GLU A 227 -6.07 16.24 1.23
N ASP A 228 -6.03 15.06 0.60
CA ASP A 228 -6.98 14.66 -0.44
C ASP A 228 -8.42 14.64 0.09
N SER A 229 -8.61 14.16 1.33
CA SER A 229 -9.91 14.17 2.00
C SER A 229 -10.43 15.59 2.21
N ARG A 230 -9.55 16.54 2.60
CA ARG A 230 -9.90 17.95 2.76
C ARG A 230 -10.29 18.58 1.43
N ASP A 231 -9.53 18.31 0.38
CA ASP A 231 -9.79 18.85 -0.96
C ASP A 231 -11.09 18.31 -1.56
N GLN A 232 -11.40 17.03 -1.30
CA GLN A 232 -12.59 16.38 -1.86
C GLN A 232 -13.87 16.61 -1.06
N TYR A 233 -13.76 16.69 0.28
CA TYR A 233 -14.92 16.65 1.18
C TYR A 233 -15.01 17.81 2.18
N ASP A 234 -14.08 18.78 2.13
CA ASP A 234 -13.94 19.89 3.09
C ASP A 234 -13.73 19.42 4.55
N MET A 235 -13.26 18.19 4.74
CA MET A 235 -13.12 17.54 6.05
C MET A 235 -11.90 16.61 6.04
N PRO A 236 -11.16 16.46 7.15
CA PRO A 236 -10.18 15.40 7.25
C PRO A 236 -10.88 14.03 7.37
N VAL A 237 -10.08 12.95 7.32
CA VAL A 237 -10.57 11.57 7.20
C VAL A 237 -11.51 11.18 8.33
N ILE A 238 -11.13 11.39 9.60
CA ILE A 238 -11.93 10.90 10.74
C ILE A 238 -13.30 11.60 10.82
N PRO A 239 -13.42 12.94 10.70
CA PRO A 239 -14.72 13.61 10.62
C PRO A 239 -15.56 13.18 9.41
N TRP A 240 -14.95 12.91 8.26
CA TRP A 240 -15.67 12.44 7.08
C TRP A 240 -16.27 11.04 7.29
N VAL A 241 -15.49 10.05 7.72
CA VAL A 241 -16.02 8.69 7.98
C VAL A 241 -17.02 8.69 9.14
N LYS A 242 -16.83 9.55 10.13
CA LYS A 242 -17.82 9.75 11.21
C LYS A 242 -19.16 10.25 10.67
N LYS A 243 -19.14 11.24 9.77
CA LYS A 243 -20.34 11.76 9.10
C LYS A 243 -20.99 10.73 8.19
N ALA A 244 -20.20 9.80 7.64
CA ALA A 244 -20.70 8.68 6.85
C ALA A 244 -21.42 7.61 7.69
N GLY A 245 -21.22 7.60 9.01
CA GLY A 245 -21.81 6.62 9.93
C GLY A 245 -20.87 5.46 10.32
N LEU A 246 -19.58 5.52 9.96
CA LEU A 246 -18.64 4.39 10.12
C LEU A 246 -18.65 3.80 11.54
N PHE A 247 -18.70 4.67 12.54
CA PHE A 247 -18.63 4.28 13.95
C PHE A 247 -19.97 3.82 14.56
N GLU A 248 -20.99 3.57 13.72
CA GLU A 248 -22.17 2.79 14.12
C GLU A 248 -21.82 1.28 14.23
N ALA A 249 -20.77 0.84 13.51
CA ALA A 249 -20.20 -0.50 13.61
C ALA A 249 -19.07 -0.58 14.66
N LYS A 250 -18.65 -1.81 15.00
CA LYS A 250 -17.49 -2.08 15.86
C LYS A 250 -16.19 -1.92 15.05
N VAL A 251 -15.70 -0.69 14.95
CA VAL A 251 -14.57 -0.34 14.09
C VAL A 251 -13.21 -0.71 14.72
N LEU A 252 -12.34 -1.28 13.89
CA LEU A 252 -10.90 -1.42 14.12
C LEU A 252 -10.16 -0.60 13.04
N ALA A 253 -9.59 0.54 13.45
CA ALA A 253 -8.94 1.49 12.56
C ALA A 253 -7.42 1.29 12.54
N ALA A 254 -6.88 0.82 11.42
CA ALA A 254 -5.44 0.66 11.24
C ALA A 254 -4.74 2.01 11.02
N HIS A 255 -3.47 2.08 11.46
CA HIS A 255 -2.55 3.21 11.35
C HIS A 255 -2.90 4.44 12.21
N CYS A 256 -3.91 5.22 11.82
CA CYS A 256 -4.29 6.49 12.47
C CYS A 256 -3.08 7.42 12.72
N VAL A 257 -2.20 7.54 11.73
CA VAL A 257 -0.93 8.28 11.86
C VAL A 257 -1.16 9.79 11.92
N HIS A 258 -2.04 10.30 11.05
CA HIS A 258 -2.31 11.73 10.90
C HIS A 258 -3.68 12.08 11.48
N VAL A 259 -3.78 12.06 12.81
CA VAL A 259 -4.98 12.48 13.54
C VAL A 259 -4.66 13.62 14.51
N ASP A 260 -5.58 14.58 14.64
CA ASP A 260 -5.49 15.64 15.62
C ASP A 260 -6.16 15.29 16.97
N GLU A 261 -5.99 16.16 17.97
CA GLU A 261 -6.57 15.96 19.30
C GLU A 261 -8.10 15.79 19.27
N GLY A 262 -8.80 16.53 18.41
CA GLY A 262 -10.27 16.45 18.28
C GLY A 262 -10.72 15.14 17.64
N GLU A 263 -9.94 14.60 16.71
CA GLU A 263 -10.12 13.30 16.10
C GLU A 263 -9.86 12.16 17.09
N ILE A 264 -8.80 12.24 17.89
CA ILE A 264 -8.51 11.30 18.99
C ILE A 264 -9.70 11.23 19.96
N HIS A 265 -10.18 12.39 20.42
CA HIS A 265 -11.35 12.44 21.31
C HIS A 265 -12.62 11.91 20.66
N SER A 266 -12.76 12.07 19.33
CA SER A 266 -13.88 11.51 18.58
C SER A 266 -13.84 9.99 18.55
N LEU A 267 -12.68 9.40 18.23
CA LEU A 267 -12.46 7.95 18.23
C LEU A 267 -12.71 7.34 19.61
N ARG A 268 -12.24 8.00 20.67
CA ARG A 268 -12.51 7.57 22.06
C ARG A 268 -14.00 7.56 22.39
N ARG A 269 -14.74 8.62 22.03
CA ARG A 269 -16.16 8.75 22.36
C ARG A 269 -17.03 7.68 21.70
N VAL A 270 -16.65 7.26 20.50
CA VAL A 270 -17.36 6.20 19.77
C VAL A 270 -16.85 4.80 20.11
N GLY A 271 -15.77 4.68 20.91
CA GLY A 271 -15.22 3.39 21.31
C GLY A 271 -14.50 2.64 20.20
N SER A 272 -13.98 3.33 19.18
CA SER A 272 -13.22 2.70 18.09
C SER A 272 -11.94 2.06 18.64
N GLY A 273 -11.61 0.86 18.14
CA GLY A 273 -10.26 0.32 18.25
C GLY A 273 -9.32 1.04 17.29
N VAL A 274 -8.06 1.20 17.70
CA VAL A 274 -6.97 1.70 16.84
C VAL A 274 -5.85 0.68 16.83
N VAL A 275 -5.18 0.49 15.69
CA VAL A 275 -4.01 -0.38 15.56
C VAL A 275 -2.80 0.42 15.15
N HIS A 276 -1.76 0.38 15.98
CA HIS A 276 -0.47 0.97 15.66
C HIS A 276 0.42 -0.04 14.95
N ASN A 277 0.85 0.31 13.73
CA ASN A 277 1.73 -0.50 12.88
C ASN A 277 3.10 0.17 12.72
N PRO A 278 3.96 0.23 13.76
CA PRO A 278 5.13 1.10 13.75
C PRO A 278 6.15 0.79 12.66
N SER A 279 6.47 -0.48 12.40
CA SER A 279 7.44 -0.84 11.36
C SER A 279 6.96 -0.42 9.96
N SER A 280 5.70 -0.73 9.64
CA SER A 280 5.09 -0.32 8.36
C SER A 280 5.04 1.20 8.20
N ASN A 281 4.54 1.91 9.22
CA ASN A 281 4.46 3.37 9.20
C ASN A 281 5.83 4.03 8.96
N MET A 282 6.90 3.44 9.53
CA MET A 282 8.27 3.92 9.31
C MET A 282 8.80 3.54 7.92
N LYS A 283 8.61 2.29 7.50
CA LYS A 283 9.15 1.76 6.24
C LYS A 283 8.55 2.46 5.01
N LEU A 284 7.26 2.76 5.05
CA LEU A 284 6.56 3.50 4.00
C LEU A 284 6.68 5.02 4.14
N ALA A 285 7.34 5.50 5.20
CA ALA A 285 7.41 6.92 5.58
C ALA A 285 6.02 7.57 5.71
N SER A 286 5.02 6.80 6.14
CA SER A 286 3.66 7.27 6.43
C SER A 286 3.68 8.30 7.56
N GLY A 287 4.50 8.08 8.60
CA GLY A 287 4.73 9.06 9.68
C GLY A 287 4.76 8.42 11.07
N PHE A 288 4.50 9.24 12.10
CA PHE A 288 4.50 8.80 13.49
C PHE A 288 3.12 9.02 14.13
N ALA A 289 2.40 7.93 14.40
CA ALA A 289 1.10 8.00 15.04
C ALA A 289 1.23 8.54 16.49
N PRO A 290 0.33 9.45 16.95
CA PRO A 290 0.37 10.02 18.29
C PRO A 290 -0.17 9.04 19.35
N ILE A 291 0.43 7.85 19.43
CA ILE A 291 -0.05 6.74 20.26
C ILE A 291 -0.05 7.08 21.75
N TYR A 292 0.94 7.84 22.21
CA TYR A 292 0.98 8.31 23.61
C TYR A 292 -0.28 9.12 23.95
N ASP A 293 -0.63 10.09 23.10
CA ASP A 293 -1.81 10.95 23.30
C ASP A 293 -3.12 10.15 23.19
N MET A 294 -3.18 9.18 22.27
CA MET A 294 -4.33 8.28 22.14
C MET A 294 -4.56 7.45 23.42
N LEU A 295 -3.49 6.90 23.99
CA LEU A 295 -3.58 6.10 25.21
C LEU A 295 -3.91 6.96 26.43
N GLU A 296 -3.35 8.16 26.55
CA GLU A 296 -3.69 9.11 27.63
C GLU A 296 -5.16 9.57 27.53
N ALA A 297 -5.70 9.72 26.31
CA ALA A 297 -7.11 10.00 26.09
C ALA A 297 -8.03 8.79 26.41
N GLY A 298 -7.46 7.59 26.59
CA GLY A 298 -8.16 6.35 26.93
C GLY A 298 -8.72 5.59 25.73
N LEU A 299 -8.08 5.69 24.56
CA LEU A 299 -8.42 4.84 23.41
C LEU A 299 -7.92 3.40 23.64
N ASN A 300 -8.62 2.45 23.04
CA ASN A 300 -8.14 1.07 22.95
C ASN A 300 -7.18 0.97 21.77
N VAL A 301 -5.88 0.92 22.04
CA VAL A 301 -4.85 0.83 21.01
C VAL A 301 -4.17 -0.55 21.06
N GLY A 302 -4.25 -1.30 19.96
CA GLY A 302 -3.51 -2.53 19.71
C GLY A 302 -2.23 -2.29 18.91
N LEU A 303 -1.44 -3.36 18.73
CA LEU A 303 -0.30 -3.38 17.82
C LEU A 303 -0.59 -4.31 16.64
N GLY A 304 -0.08 -3.96 15.46
CA GLY A 304 -0.17 -4.78 14.26
C GLY A 304 1.14 -4.76 13.50
N THR A 305 1.39 -5.77 12.67
CA THR A 305 2.59 -5.85 11.84
C THR A 305 2.36 -5.31 10.45
N ASP A 306 1.11 -5.15 10.01
CA ASP A 306 0.73 -4.96 8.61
C ASP A 306 1.21 -6.17 7.76
N GLY A 307 1.19 -6.06 6.43
CA GLY A 307 1.70 -7.07 5.50
C GLY A 307 3.24 -7.14 5.45
N THR A 308 3.77 -8.32 5.18
CA THR A 308 5.23 -8.56 5.09
C THR A 308 5.91 -7.95 3.87
N ALA A 309 5.16 -7.25 3.02
CA ALA A 309 5.72 -6.44 1.94
C ALA A 309 5.98 -4.98 2.39
N SER A 310 5.45 -4.56 3.54
CA SER A 310 5.66 -3.24 4.15
C SER A 310 6.27 -3.30 5.57
N ASN A 311 6.61 -4.49 6.11
CA ASN A 311 7.24 -4.65 7.43
C ASN A 311 8.76 -4.91 7.43
N ASN A 312 9.29 -6.13 7.24
CA ASN A 312 8.80 -7.26 6.43
C ASN A 312 8.73 -8.61 7.19
N ASP A 313 8.44 -8.62 8.49
CA ASP A 313 8.15 -9.84 9.27
C ASP A 313 6.83 -9.79 10.05
N LEU A 314 6.50 -10.88 10.74
CA LEU A 314 5.34 -11.00 11.63
C LEU A 314 5.78 -11.18 13.11
N ASP A 315 6.76 -10.38 13.57
CA ASP A 315 7.31 -10.43 14.93
C ASP A 315 6.77 -9.31 15.86
N MET A 316 5.83 -9.68 16.73
CA MET A 316 5.24 -8.74 17.69
C MET A 316 6.21 -8.30 18.81
N PHE A 317 7.32 -8.99 19.07
CA PHE A 317 8.35 -8.51 19.99
C PHE A 317 9.10 -7.31 19.43
N GLU A 318 9.35 -7.31 18.11
CA GLU A 318 9.93 -6.16 17.42
C GLU A 318 8.95 -4.98 17.40
N GLU A 319 7.68 -5.21 17.04
CA GLU A 319 6.64 -4.17 17.07
C GLU A 319 6.47 -3.53 18.46
N MET A 320 6.46 -4.35 19.54
CA MET A 320 6.40 -3.85 20.91
C MET A 320 7.61 -2.96 21.24
N ARG A 321 8.83 -3.43 20.96
CA ARG A 321 10.05 -2.68 21.23
C ARG A 321 10.06 -1.37 20.46
N LEU A 322 9.69 -1.42 19.18
CA LEU A 322 9.70 -0.26 18.30
C LEU A 322 8.66 0.77 18.73
N ALA A 323 7.41 0.37 19.02
CA ALA A 323 6.38 1.25 19.55
C ALA A 323 6.86 2.01 20.80
N ALA A 324 7.47 1.27 21.74
CA ALA A 324 7.95 1.82 23.00
C ALA A 324 9.06 2.88 22.81
N PHE A 325 9.97 2.65 21.88
CA PHE A 325 11.07 3.58 21.61
C PHE A 325 10.65 4.76 20.74
N LEU A 326 9.76 4.55 19.78
CA LEU A 326 9.19 5.62 18.98
C LEU A 326 8.46 6.61 19.85
N ALA A 327 7.56 6.16 20.74
CA ALA A 327 6.83 7.06 21.63
C ALA A 327 7.75 7.92 22.50
N LYS A 328 8.84 7.34 23.04
CA LYS A 328 9.84 8.09 23.82
C LYS A 328 10.61 9.09 22.96
N GLY A 329 10.98 8.68 21.75
CA GLY A 329 11.73 9.51 20.81
C GLY A 329 10.91 10.69 20.28
N THR A 330 9.64 10.48 19.96
CA THR A 330 8.75 11.52 19.40
C THR A 330 8.25 12.50 20.46
N THR A 331 8.00 12.04 21.68
CA THR A 331 7.59 12.91 22.81
C THR A 331 8.77 13.61 23.49
N GLY A 332 10.00 13.08 23.36
CA GLY A 332 11.14 13.53 24.14
C GLY A 332 11.07 13.17 25.63
N ASP A 333 10.12 12.32 26.03
CA ASP A 333 9.90 11.87 27.41
C ASP A 333 10.28 10.39 27.56
N PRO A 334 11.31 10.04 28.35
CA PRO A 334 11.70 8.64 28.56
C PRO A 334 10.64 7.82 29.31
N THR A 335 9.65 8.46 29.93
CA THR A 335 8.54 7.80 30.65
C THR A 335 7.33 7.52 29.75
N ALA A 336 7.30 8.07 28.54
CA ALA A 336 6.23 7.83 27.58
C ALA A 336 6.16 6.34 27.19
N LEU A 337 4.96 5.78 27.22
CA LEU A 337 4.65 4.41 26.82
C LEU A 337 5.55 3.35 27.49
N PRO A 338 5.45 3.15 28.82
CA PRO A 338 6.25 2.18 29.55
C PRO A 338 5.94 0.73 29.16
N ALA A 339 6.86 -0.20 29.45
CA ALA A 339 6.80 -1.58 28.98
C ALA A 339 5.48 -2.31 29.28
N ARG A 340 4.90 -2.13 30.48
CA ARG A 340 3.61 -2.75 30.81
C ARG A 340 2.46 -2.26 29.93
N GLN A 341 2.46 -0.99 29.56
CA GLN A 341 1.43 -0.43 28.67
C GLN A 341 1.61 -0.97 27.24
N VAL A 342 2.85 -1.04 26.74
CA VAL A 342 3.19 -1.67 25.45
C VAL A 342 2.76 -3.13 25.42
N PHE A 343 3.11 -3.90 26.44
CA PHE A 343 2.73 -5.31 26.54
C PHE A 343 1.21 -5.48 26.62
N SER A 344 0.51 -4.53 27.25
CA SER A 344 -0.95 -4.47 27.21
C SER A 344 -1.48 -4.24 25.79
N MET A 345 -0.86 -3.39 24.97
CA MET A 345 -1.26 -3.19 23.56
C MET A 345 -1.16 -4.48 22.75
N ALA A 346 -0.12 -5.30 22.99
CA ALA A 346 0.05 -6.60 22.32
C ALA A 346 -0.85 -7.72 22.85
N THR A 347 -1.59 -7.48 23.95
CA THR A 347 -2.43 -8.49 24.62
C THR A 347 -3.82 -7.92 24.95
N ARG A 348 -4.07 -7.47 26.20
CA ARG A 348 -5.39 -7.06 26.68
C ARG A 348 -5.99 -5.87 25.93
N LEU A 349 -5.21 -4.82 25.65
CA LEU A 349 -5.67 -3.66 24.89
C LEU A 349 -5.80 -3.98 23.40
N GLY A 350 -4.97 -4.86 22.84
CA GLY A 350 -5.15 -5.38 21.48
C GLY A 350 -6.47 -6.12 21.34
N ALA A 351 -6.80 -7.00 22.30
CA ALA A 351 -8.10 -7.69 22.35
C ALA A 351 -9.27 -6.70 22.44
N LYS A 352 -9.12 -5.62 23.22
CA LYS A 352 -10.13 -4.56 23.35
C LYS A 352 -10.28 -3.75 22.07
N ALA A 353 -9.18 -3.41 21.40
CA ALA A 353 -9.20 -2.73 20.12
C ALA A 353 -9.96 -3.57 19.09
N CYS A 354 -9.68 -4.87 19.06
CA CYS A 354 -10.35 -5.85 18.19
C CYS A 354 -11.78 -6.22 18.62
N HIS A 355 -12.31 -5.71 19.74
CA HIS A 355 -13.63 -6.05 20.31
C HIS A 355 -13.81 -7.53 20.72
N ILE A 356 -12.73 -8.21 21.07
CA ILE A 356 -12.69 -9.64 21.46
C ILE A 356 -12.13 -9.87 22.87
N ASP A 357 -12.03 -8.83 23.69
CA ASP A 357 -11.46 -8.91 25.03
C ASP A 357 -12.26 -9.78 26.00
N HIS A 358 -13.53 -10.04 25.72
CA HIS A 358 -14.31 -11.04 26.45
C HIS A 358 -13.84 -12.48 26.21
N LEU A 359 -13.08 -12.74 25.13
CA LEU A 359 -12.56 -14.08 24.78
C LEU A 359 -11.10 -14.26 25.20
N VAL A 360 -10.23 -13.28 24.93
CA VAL A 360 -8.76 -13.43 25.01
C VAL A 360 -8.07 -12.16 25.53
N GLY A 361 -6.73 -12.12 25.43
CA GLY A 361 -5.90 -10.97 25.78
C GLY A 361 -5.43 -10.91 27.24
N SER A 362 -5.94 -11.79 28.10
CA SER A 362 -5.51 -11.95 29.49
C SER A 362 -5.77 -13.38 29.98
N ILE A 363 -5.03 -13.80 31.00
CA ILE A 363 -5.21 -15.09 31.67
C ILE A 363 -6.22 -14.87 32.81
N GLU A 364 -7.50 -15.01 32.48
CA GLU A 364 -8.62 -14.83 33.41
C GLU A 364 -9.60 -15.99 33.32
N ILE A 365 -10.25 -16.30 34.44
CA ILE A 365 -11.28 -17.34 34.52
C ILE A 365 -12.36 -17.08 33.47
N GLY A 366 -12.68 -18.11 32.67
CA GLY A 366 -13.71 -18.07 31.62
C GLY A 366 -13.19 -17.70 30.23
N LYS A 367 -12.04 -17.03 30.14
CA LYS A 367 -11.41 -16.72 28.84
C LYS A 367 -10.86 -17.98 28.16
N ARG A 368 -10.63 -17.90 26.85
CA ARG A 368 -10.03 -18.98 26.06
C ARG A 368 -8.57 -19.17 26.46
N ALA A 369 -8.13 -20.43 26.46
CA ALA A 369 -6.74 -20.78 26.71
C ALA A 369 -5.87 -20.50 25.46
N ASP A 370 -5.70 -19.21 25.16
CA ASP A 370 -4.79 -18.69 24.15
C ASP A 370 -3.54 -18.18 24.89
N LEU A 371 -2.50 -19.02 24.95
CA LEU A 371 -1.38 -18.89 25.87
C LEU A 371 -0.04 -19.06 25.15
N THR A 372 0.99 -18.40 25.66
CA THR A 372 2.36 -18.51 25.15
C THR A 372 3.35 -18.70 26.30
N LEU A 373 4.24 -19.67 26.16
CA LEU A 373 5.37 -19.91 27.07
C LEU A 373 6.65 -19.34 26.46
N ILE A 374 7.39 -18.60 27.28
CA ILE A 374 8.63 -17.92 26.89
C ILE A 374 9.76 -18.32 27.83
N ASP A 375 10.93 -18.58 27.25
CA ASP A 375 12.18 -18.73 27.97
C ASP A 375 12.90 -17.38 28.10
N LEU A 376 12.77 -16.73 29.26
CA LEU A 376 13.48 -15.48 29.52
C LEU A 376 14.88 -15.72 30.11
N ASP A 377 15.25 -16.94 30.46
CA ASP A 377 16.53 -17.23 31.13
C ASP A 377 17.63 -17.54 30.10
N THR A 378 17.70 -16.66 29.09
CA THR A 378 18.66 -16.68 27.98
C THR A 378 19.79 -15.68 28.19
N LEU A 379 20.89 -15.83 27.43
CA LEU A 379 22.08 -14.98 27.56
C LEU A 379 21.78 -13.48 27.40
N HIS A 380 20.87 -13.11 26.48
CA HIS A 380 20.53 -11.71 26.20
C HIS A 380 19.48 -11.12 27.14
N ASN A 381 18.86 -11.93 27.99
CA ASN A 381 17.74 -11.52 28.85
C ASN A 381 18.01 -11.76 30.35
N LEU A 382 19.26 -12.11 30.69
CA LEU A 382 19.78 -12.18 32.06
C LEU A 382 20.86 -11.11 32.28
N PRO A 383 21.03 -10.59 33.53
CA PRO A 383 20.36 -10.99 34.78
C PRO A 383 18.92 -10.48 34.92
N ARG A 384 18.14 -11.10 35.82
CA ARG A 384 16.82 -10.59 36.25
C ARG A 384 16.93 -9.80 37.55
N PHE A 385 16.03 -8.85 37.73
CA PHE A 385 15.89 -8.06 38.96
C PHE A 385 14.48 -8.22 39.51
N ASP A 386 14.37 -8.47 40.81
CA ASP A 386 13.09 -8.73 41.49
C ASP A 386 12.65 -7.56 42.40
N ILE A 387 13.34 -6.42 42.32
CA ILE A 387 13.07 -5.24 43.17
C ILE A 387 11.77 -4.51 42.78
N ASP A 388 11.42 -4.55 41.49
CA ASP A 388 10.26 -3.89 40.91
C ASP A 388 9.43 -4.93 40.15
N GLN A 389 8.13 -5.00 40.44
CA GLN A 389 7.19 -5.89 39.76
C GLN A 389 7.07 -5.58 38.27
N GLU A 390 7.43 -4.37 37.84
CA GLU A 390 7.46 -3.98 36.43
C GLU A 390 8.63 -4.61 35.64
N SER A 391 9.63 -5.18 36.33
CA SER A 391 10.85 -5.70 35.70
C SER A 391 10.58 -6.83 34.70
N ILE A 392 9.52 -7.62 34.92
CA ILE A 392 9.14 -8.68 33.97
C ILE A 392 8.70 -8.10 32.63
N TYR A 393 7.93 -7.00 32.63
CA TYR A 393 7.50 -6.34 31.39
C TYR A 393 8.68 -5.70 30.68
N SER A 394 9.65 -5.15 31.42
CA SER A 394 10.91 -4.68 30.83
C SER A 394 11.64 -5.80 30.09
N ARG A 395 11.71 -7.00 30.68
CA ARG A 395 12.32 -8.17 30.02
C ARG A 395 11.55 -8.62 28.79
N LEU A 396 10.21 -8.63 28.85
CA LEU A 396 9.33 -9.01 27.73
C LEU A 396 9.39 -8.02 26.56
N VAL A 397 9.47 -6.71 26.82
CA VAL A 397 9.38 -5.68 25.77
C VAL A 397 10.75 -5.20 25.29
N TYR A 398 11.73 -5.06 26.19
CA TYR A 398 13.02 -4.45 25.87
C TYR A 398 14.16 -5.46 25.70
N ALA A 399 13.95 -6.76 25.89
CA ALA A 399 15.03 -7.76 25.76
C ALA A 399 14.59 -9.05 25.08
N ALA A 400 13.37 -9.52 25.30
CA ALA A 400 12.88 -10.76 24.70
C ALA A 400 12.79 -10.65 23.17
N LYS A 401 12.87 -11.80 22.53
CA LYS A 401 12.80 -12.00 21.08
C LYS A 401 11.76 -13.07 20.77
N SER A 402 11.22 -13.08 19.55
CA SER A 402 10.38 -14.19 19.08
C SER A 402 11.02 -15.57 19.28
N THR A 403 12.33 -15.68 19.10
CA THR A 403 13.07 -16.93 19.32
C THR A 403 13.06 -17.44 20.77
N ASP A 404 12.71 -16.59 21.74
CA ASP A 404 12.58 -16.97 23.15
C ASP A 404 11.27 -17.72 23.42
N VAL A 405 10.28 -17.62 22.53
CA VAL A 405 9.04 -18.39 22.60
C VAL A 405 9.36 -19.88 22.48
N THR A 406 8.76 -20.70 23.34
CA THR A 406 8.94 -22.16 23.34
C THR A 406 7.68 -22.90 22.95
N ASP A 407 6.52 -22.48 23.48
CA ASP A 407 5.27 -23.21 23.30
C ASP A 407 4.13 -22.23 23.09
N VAL A 408 3.18 -22.60 22.24
CA VAL A 408 2.01 -21.79 21.90
C VAL A 408 0.77 -22.66 21.90
N MET A 409 -0.26 -22.18 22.59
CA MET A 409 -1.56 -22.81 22.71
C MET A 409 -2.63 -21.84 22.23
N VAL A 410 -3.58 -22.34 21.44
CA VAL A 410 -4.78 -21.60 21.04
C VAL A 410 -5.99 -22.44 21.36
N ASN A 411 -6.97 -21.85 22.04
CA ASN A 411 -8.24 -22.49 22.38
C ASN A 411 -8.05 -23.84 23.10
N GLY A 412 -7.03 -23.95 23.97
CA GLY A 412 -6.70 -25.17 24.70
C GLY A 412 -5.88 -26.21 23.91
N ARG A 413 -5.57 -25.97 22.64
CA ARG A 413 -4.81 -26.89 21.77
C ARG A 413 -3.38 -26.37 21.56
N TRP A 414 -2.39 -27.24 21.78
CA TRP A 414 -1.00 -26.94 21.46
C TRP A 414 -0.78 -26.82 19.94
N LEU A 415 -0.31 -25.67 19.49
CA LEU A 415 0.11 -25.42 18.10
C LEU A 415 1.63 -25.49 17.95
N MET A 416 2.37 -25.22 19.03
CA MET A 416 3.81 -25.38 19.11
C MET A 416 4.21 -25.91 20.48
N LEU A 417 5.15 -26.87 20.49
CA LEU A 417 5.77 -27.41 21.69
C LEU A 417 7.29 -27.49 21.48
N ASP A 418 8.08 -26.99 22.42
CA ASP A 418 9.55 -26.93 22.35
C ASP A 418 10.06 -26.42 20.98
N ARG A 419 9.47 -25.32 20.51
CA ARG A 419 9.77 -24.65 19.22
C ARG A 419 9.49 -25.49 17.96
N ARG A 420 8.69 -26.56 18.09
CA ARG A 420 8.24 -27.41 16.98
C ARG A 420 6.75 -27.23 16.76
N LEU A 421 6.39 -26.79 15.56
CA LEU A 421 4.99 -26.69 15.14
C LEU A 421 4.34 -28.08 15.15
N GLN A 422 3.11 -28.15 15.65
CA GLN A 422 2.35 -29.39 15.81
C GLN A 422 1.31 -29.59 14.70
N THR A 423 0.90 -28.52 14.05
CA THR A 423 -0.24 -28.51 13.11
C THR A 423 0.16 -28.13 11.68
N VAL A 424 1.42 -27.76 11.45
CA VAL A 424 1.92 -27.29 10.16
C VAL A 424 3.25 -27.95 9.82
N GLU A 425 3.36 -28.47 8.59
CA GLU A 425 4.63 -28.89 8.01
C GLU A 425 5.25 -27.74 7.20
N GLU A 426 6.36 -27.19 7.69
CA GLU A 426 6.97 -25.98 7.10
C GLU A 426 7.53 -26.22 5.69
N LYS A 427 8.25 -27.34 5.51
CA LYS A 427 9.03 -27.57 4.29
C LYS A 427 8.19 -27.54 2.99
N PRO A 428 7.05 -28.26 2.90
CA PRO A 428 6.22 -28.19 1.69
C PRO A 428 5.66 -26.80 1.41
N LEU A 429 5.34 -26.02 2.45
CA LEU A 429 4.82 -24.65 2.29
C LEU A 429 5.92 -23.73 1.73
N LEU A 430 7.14 -23.82 2.26
CA LEU A 430 8.28 -23.03 1.79
C LEU A 430 8.63 -23.34 0.32
N GLU A 431 8.62 -24.63 -0.06
CA GLU A 431 8.87 -25.05 -1.43
C GLU A 431 7.79 -24.53 -2.41
N GLN A 432 6.52 -24.57 -2.02
CA GLN A 432 5.42 -24.02 -2.83
C GLN A 432 5.48 -22.49 -2.92
N ALA A 433 5.79 -21.80 -1.82
CA ALA A 433 5.93 -20.35 -1.79
C ALA A 433 7.04 -19.88 -2.73
N GLN A 434 8.19 -20.56 -2.70
CA GLN A 434 9.31 -20.24 -3.59
C GLN A 434 8.95 -20.43 -5.06
N GLN A 435 8.17 -21.47 -5.40
CA GLN A 435 7.71 -21.67 -6.78
C GLN A 435 6.84 -20.52 -7.27
N ILE A 436 5.98 -19.96 -6.42
CA ILE A 436 5.16 -18.78 -6.77
C ILE A 436 6.06 -17.54 -6.87
N ALA A 437 6.99 -17.35 -5.94
CA ALA A 437 7.95 -16.24 -5.99
C ALA A 437 8.77 -16.25 -7.29
N ASP A 438 9.25 -17.41 -7.73
CA ASP A 438 9.98 -17.56 -9.00
C ASP A 438 9.13 -17.14 -10.22
N GLN A 439 7.81 -17.38 -10.18
CA GLN A 439 6.88 -16.96 -11.24
C GLN A 439 6.62 -15.45 -11.19
N ILE A 440 6.47 -14.88 -10.00
CA ILE A 440 6.33 -13.44 -9.79
C ILE A 440 7.58 -12.71 -10.29
N ASP A 441 8.77 -13.23 -9.97
CA ASP A 441 10.05 -12.69 -10.45
C ASP A 441 10.13 -12.69 -11.98
N ALA A 442 9.73 -13.79 -12.62
CA ALA A 442 9.69 -13.86 -14.08
C ALA A 442 8.71 -12.83 -14.68
N PHE A 443 7.52 -12.68 -14.09
CA PHE A 443 6.51 -11.71 -14.50
C PHE A 443 7.01 -10.26 -14.35
N LEU A 444 7.61 -9.92 -13.21
CA LEU A 444 8.16 -8.60 -12.98
C LEU A 444 9.37 -8.32 -13.87
N ALA A 445 10.25 -9.29 -14.11
CA ALA A 445 11.38 -9.12 -15.01
C ALA A 445 10.93 -8.82 -16.45
N GLU A 446 9.89 -9.51 -16.94
CA GLU A 446 9.28 -9.21 -18.25
C GLU A 446 8.66 -7.81 -18.26
N ARG A 447 7.98 -7.43 -17.19
CA ARG A 447 7.32 -6.12 -17.05
C ARG A 447 8.30 -4.96 -16.92
N GLU A 448 9.40 -5.15 -16.19
CA GLU A 448 10.43 -4.14 -15.97
C GLU A 448 11.40 -4.02 -17.15
N GLY A 449 11.56 -5.08 -17.95
CA GLY A 449 12.49 -5.14 -19.07
C GLY A 449 12.19 -4.17 -20.23
N SER A 450 11.07 -3.45 -20.21
CA SER A 450 10.73 -2.47 -21.23
C SER A 450 9.88 -1.31 -20.68
N VAL A 451 10.27 -0.08 -21.03
CA VAL A 451 9.49 1.14 -20.76
C VAL A 451 8.08 1.03 -21.36
N LEU A 452 7.93 0.35 -22.49
CA LEU A 452 6.62 0.10 -23.10
C LEU A 452 5.76 -0.81 -22.22
N SER A 453 6.32 -1.90 -21.69
CA SER A 453 5.61 -2.80 -20.78
C SER A 453 5.17 -2.08 -19.51
N LYS A 454 6.07 -1.26 -18.92
CA LYS A 454 5.73 -0.37 -17.79
C LYS A 454 4.62 0.62 -18.14
N LEU A 455 4.65 1.23 -19.33
CA LEU A 455 3.64 2.19 -19.79
C LEU A 455 2.27 1.54 -20.02
N ILE A 456 2.23 0.35 -20.64
CA ILE A 456 0.99 -0.41 -20.87
C ILE A 456 0.34 -0.76 -19.52
N ALA A 457 1.14 -1.23 -18.55
CA ALA A 457 0.64 -1.67 -17.25
C ALA A 457 -0.06 -0.56 -16.44
N ILE A 458 0.41 0.68 -16.54
CA ILE A 458 -0.14 1.80 -15.73
C ILE A 458 -1.20 2.64 -16.45
N GLY A 459 -1.33 2.51 -17.78
CA GLY A 459 -2.12 3.47 -18.56
C GLY A 459 -2.78 2.91 -19.82
N GLY A 460 -2.74 1.60 -20.07
CA GLY A 460 -3.43 0.99 -21.21
C GLY A 460 -2.98 1.57 -22.55
N ALA A 461 -1.66 1.70 -22.73
CA ALA A 461 -1.08 2.46 -23.83
C ALA A 461 -1.57 1.97 -25.21
N GLU A 462 -2.05 2.89 -26.03
CA GLU A 462 -2.46 2.61 -27.41
C GLU A 462 -1.32 2.98 -28.36
N GLN A 463 -1.11 2.14 -29.38
CA GLN A 463 -0.18 2.44 -30.46
C GLN A 463 -0.80 3.46 -31.41
N GLU A 464 -0.08 4.54 -31.70
CA GLU A 464 -0.43 5.53 -32.72
C GLU A 464 0.40 5.32 -34.02
N GLU A 465 0.02 6.08 -35.05
CA GLU A 465 0.64 6.16 -36.38
C GLU A 465 2.17 6.06 -36.37
N SER A 466 2.71 5.20 -37.26
CA SER A 466 4.14 4.80 -37.24
C SER A 466 5.11 5.79 -37.91
N TYR A 467 4.60 6.78 -38.65
CA TYR A 467 5.42 7.78 -39.34
C TYR A 467 4.98 9.20 -38.94
N GLU A 468 5.95 10.01 -38.53
CA GLU A 468 5.78 11.46 -38.34
C GLU A 468 6.68 12.18 -39.34
N VAL A 469 6.11 13.09 -40.11
CA VAL A 469 6.84 13.97 -41.00
C VAL A 469 6.82 15.35 -40.39
N GLN A 470 8.00 15.94 -40.19
CA GLN A 470 8.07 17.28 -39.63
C GLN A 470 9.22 18.10 -40.18
N ILE A 471 9.06 19.41 -40.08
CA ILE A 471 10.12 20.40 -40.23
C ILE A 471 9.99 21.44 -39.13
N LYS A 472 11.13 21.86 -38.59
CA LYS A 472 11.23 22.94 -37.60
C LYS A 472 12.16 24.02 -38.13
N LEU A 473 11.79 25.28 -37.96
CA LEU A 473 12.53 26.43 -38.48
C LEU A 473 12.60 27.49 -37.39
N SER A 474 13.79 28.02 -37.10
CA SER A 474 13.90 29.22 -36.27
C SER A 474 13.47 30.45 -37.07
N ILE A 475 12.54 31.22 -36.53
CA ILE A 475 11.99 32.43 -37.14
C ILE A 475 12.18 33.62 -36.19
N PRO A 476 12.55 34.80 -36.71
CA PRO A 476 12.77 36.00 -35.88
C PRO A 476 11.46 36.65 -35.41
N ASP A 477 10.39 36.57 -36.21
CA ASP A 477 9.08 37.17 -35.92
C ASP A 477 7.97 36.26 -36.47
N PRO A 478 7.00 35.82 -35.65
CA PRO A 478 5.88 34.98 -36.09
C PRO A 478 4.78 35.76 -36.81
N SER A 479 4.73 37.10 -36.69
CA SER A 479 3.62 37.93 -37.16
C SER A 479 3.27 37.74 -38.65
N PRO A 480 4.24 37.67 -39.59
CA PRO A 480 3.93 37.47 -41.01
C PRO A 480 3.26 36.12 -41.30
N ILE A 481 3.65 35.08 -40.57
CA ILE A 481 3.13 33.72 -40.73
C ILE A 481 1.70 33.66 -40.16
N ILE A 482 1.47 34.25 -38.99
CA ILE A 482 0.14 34.33 -38.36
C ILE A 482 -0.84 35.07 -39.28
N GLN A 483 -0.46 36.24 -39.78
CA GLN A 483 -1.31 37.00 -40.73
C GLN A 483 -1.67 36.17 -41.97
N LYS A 484 -0.75 35.34 -42.44
CA LYS A 484 -0.97 34.49 -43.61
C LYS A 484 -1.93 33.34 -43.32
N LEU A 485 -1.80 32.70 -42.17
CA LEU A 485 -2.75 31.70 -41.69
C LEU A 485 -4.16 32.30 -41.54
N GLU A 486 -4.27 33.53 -41.05
CA GLU A 486 -5.54 34.25 -40.93
C GLU A 486 -6.14 34.71 -42.28
N SER A 487 -5.31 34.86 -43.32
CA SER A 487 -5.71 35.35 -44.65
C SER A 487 -6.42 34.33 -45.56
N GLN A 488 -6.89 33.19 -45.01
CA GLN A 488 -7.45 32.04 -45.75
C GLN A 488 -6.45 31.31 -46.67
N ALA A 489 -5.14 31.37 -46.37
CA ALA A 489 -4.14 30.61 -47.12
C ALA A 489 -4.35 29.07 -47.04
N PHE A 490 -5.07 28.61 -46.01
CA PHE A 490 -5.45 27.23 -45.80
C PHE A 490 -6.89 27.14 -45.29
N GLU A 491 -7.53 26.00 -45.48
CA GLU A 491 -8.74 25.65 -44.75
C GLU A 491 -8.34 25.28 -43.31
N ILE A 492 -8.75 26.11 -42.34
CA ILE A 492 -8.45 25.88 -40.92
C ILE A 492 -9.55 25.00 -40.32
N ILE A 493 -9.18 23.80 -39.90
CA ILE A 493 -10.08 22.87 -39.21
C ILE A 493 -10.23 23.29 -37.75
N ARG A 494 -9.12 23.63 -37.07
CA ARG A 494 -9.12 24.05 -35.66
C ARG A 494 -7.88 24.85 -35.30
N THR A 495 -8.02 25.79 -34.37
CA THR A 495 -6.91 26.49 -33.71
C THR A 495 -6.87 26.20 -32.21
N ALA A 496 -5.70 26.36 -31.59
CA ALA A 496 -5.54 26.27 -30.14
C ALA A 496 -4.28 27.01 -29.67
N HIS A 497 -4.31 27.51 -28.44
CA HIS A 497 -3.16 28.10 -27.74
C HIS A 497 -2.90 27.30 -26.47
N TYR A 498 -1.65 26.90 -26.27
CA TYR A 498 -1.22 26.12 -25.12
C TYR A 498 -0.01 26.76 -24.44
N ARG A 499 0.06 26.66 -23.10
CA ARG A 499 1.35 26.50 -22.42
C ARG A 499 1.62 25.00 -22.25
N GLU A 500 2.72 24.55 -22.85
CA GLU A 500 3.16 23.15 -22.82
C GLU A 500 4.30 23.02 -21.82
N TYR A 501 4.16 22.10 -20.86
CA TYR A 501 5.20 21.69 -19.93
C TYR A 501 5.55 20.22 -20.21
N ASP A 502 6.64 20.02 -20.95
CA ASP A 502 7.17 18.71 -21.30
C ASP A 502 8.29 18.30 -20.32
N CYS A 503 8.19 17.10 -19.76
CA CYS A 503 9.26 16.45 -19.01
C CYS A 503 9.64 15.15 -19.74
N TYR A 504 10.82 15.15 -20.34
CA TYR A 504 11.37 14.01 -21.07
C TYR A 504 12.21 13.15 -20.15
N PHE A 505 12.06 11.83 -20.30
CA PHE A 505 12.76 10.78 -19.58
C PHE A 505 13.59 9.98 -20.58
N GLY A 506 14.91 9.96 -20.36
CA GLY A 506 15.85 9.12 -21.11
C GLY A 506 16.30 7.91 -20.30
N PHE A 507 16.62 6.83 -21.00
CA PHE A 507 16.95 5.53 -20.43
C PHE A 507 18.29 5.03 -20.98
N SER A 508 18.99 4.21 -20.20
CA SER A 508 20.35 3.73 -20.49
C SER A 508 20.45 2.89 -21.77
N ASP A 509 19.37 2.20 -22.14
CA ASP A 509 19.25 1.49 -23.41
C ASP A 509 18.52 2.37 -24.42
N PRO A 510 19.21 2.91 -25.44
CA PRO A 510 18.61 3.79 -26.45
C PRO A 510 17.49 3.12 -27.25
N THR A 511 17.42 1.78 -27.27
CA THR A 511 16.36 1.05 -27.97
C THR A 511 15.00 1.14 -27.26
N GLN A 512 14.99 1.51 -25.97
CA GLN A 512 13.76 1.73 -25.20
C GLN A 512 13.07 3.04 -25.57
N GLY A 513 13.74 3.93 -26.31
CA GLY A 513 13.20 5.21 -26.75
C GLY A 513 13.19 6.26 -25.65
N ARG A 514 12.31 7.25 -25.77
CA ARG A 514 12.17 8.39 -24.86
C ARG A 514 10.73 8.51 -24.40
N LEU A 515 10.51 8.48 -23.08
CA LEU A 515 9.18 8.72 -22.51
C LEU A 515 9.03 10.22 -22.23
N ARG A 516 7.84 10.77 -22.48
CA ARG A 516 7.54 12.18 -22.24
C ARG A 516 6.25 12.31 -21.46
N HIS A 517 6.34 12.87 -20.27
CA HIS A 517 5.19 13.40 -19.53
C HIS A 517 4.91 14.82 -20.00
N ARG A 518 3.67 15.13 -20.32
CA ARG A 518 3.25 16.42 -20.84
C ARG A 518 2.02 16.94 -20.11
N GLU A 519 2.07 18.21 -19.77
CA GLU A 519 0.95 19.02 -19.34
C GLU A 519 0.67 20.12 -20.37
N ASP A 520 -0.56 20.15 -20.91
CA ASP A 520 -1.05 21.18 -21.82
C ASP A 520 -2.07 22.06 -21.08
N GLU A 521 -1.72 23.31 -20.75
CA GLU A 521 -2.67 24.32 -20.27
C GLU A 521 -3.27 25.05 -21.48
N PHE A 522 -4.56 24.87 -21.75
CA PHE A 522 -5.26 25.53 -22.85
C PHE A 522 -5.66 26.95 -22.46
N ILE A 523 -5.30 27.92 -23.31
CA ILE A 523 -5.48 29.34 -23.05
C ILE A 523 -6.58 29.89 -23.98
N ASP A 524 -7.53 30.62 -23.40
CA ASP A 524 -8.58 31.31 -24.16
C ASP A 524 -8.10 32.68 -24.69
N SER A 525 -8.96 33.38 -25.41
CA SER A 525 -8.64 34.70 -25.97
C SER A 525 -8.40 35.79 -24.92
N GLU A 526 -8.81 35.58 -23.67
CA GLU A 526 -8.61 36.51 -22.55
C GLU A 526 -7.32 36.21 -21.77
N GLY A 527 -6.62 35.12 -22.13
CA GLY A 527 -5.42 34.68 -21.46
C GLY A 527 -5.67 33.77 -20.25
N ASN A 528 -6.91 33.31 -20.04
CA ASN A 528 -7.26 32.42 -18.94
C ASN A 528 -7.08 30.95 -19.33
N ILE A 529 -6.69 30.13 -18.34
CA ILE A 529 -6.60 28.68 -18.51
C ILE A 529 -8.01 28.10 -18.36
N TYR A 530 -8.54 27.47 -19.41
CA TYR A 530 -9.89 26.89 -19.39
C TYR A 530 -9.90 25.36 -19.35
N ASN A 531 -8.76 24.72 -19.62
CA ASN A 531 -8.61 23.26 -19.57
C ASN A 531 -7.13 22.88 -19.38
N VAL A 532 -6.87 21.80 -18.65
CA VAL A 532 -5.52 21.22 -18.50
C VAL A 532 -5.56 19.76 -18.89
N ARG A 533 -4.60 19.33 -19.72
CA ARG A 533 -4.50 17.94 -20.18
C ARG A 533 -3.13 17.35 -19.91
N TYR A 534 -3.13 16.21 -19.23
CA TYR A 534 -1.93 15.42 -18.96
C TYR A 534 -1.82 14.21 -19.90
N ARG A 535 -0.62 13.92 -20.39
CA ARG A 535 -0.38 12.78 -21.30
C ARG A 535 1.03 12.21 -21.16
N LEU A 536 1.14 10.89 -21.21
CA LEU A 536 2.39 10.17 -21.46
C LEU A 536 2.54 9.86 -22.96
N THR A 537 3.74 10.04 -23.50
CA THR A 537 4.08 9.61 -24.86
C THR A 537 5.41 8.88 -24.83
N LEU A 538 5.41 7.59 -25.15
CA LEU A 538 6.64 6.86 -25.43
C LEU A 538 6.93 6.93 -26.93
N ALA A 539 8.07 7.49 -27.26
CA ALA A 539 8.59 7.53 -28.62
C ALA A 539 9.75 6.54 -28.73
N GLY A 540 9.60 5.52 -29.57
CA GLY A 540 10.67 4.57 -29.88
C GLY A 540 11.86 5.23 -30.59
N PRO A 541 12.97 4.50 -30.77
CA PRO A 541 14.16 4.99 -31.45
C PRO A 541 13.81 5.44 -32.88
N ALA A 542 14.31 6.62 -33.26
CA ALA A 542 14.03 7.19 -34.57
C ALA A 542 14.90 6.55 -35.66
N ALA A 543 14.28 6.06 -36.74
CA ALA A 543 14.95 5.87 -38.01
C ALA A 543 14.68 7.09 -38.89
N GLU A 544 15.73 7.85 -39.20
CA GLU A 544 15.65 9.13 -39.87
C GLU A 544 15.96 8.99 -41.38
N ARG A 545 15.12 9.60 -42.22
CA ARG A 545 15.43 9.83 -43.63
C ARG A 545 15.20 11.30 -43.96
N THR A 546 16.28 11.96 -44.37
CA THR A 546 16.25 13.37 -44.74
C THR A 546 15.80 13.53 -46.19
N TYR A 547 14.85 14.42 -46.41
CA TYR A 547 14.44 14.91 -47.72
C TYR A 547 14.94 16.35 -47.88
N PRO A 548 15.01 16.92 -49.09
CA PRO A 548 15.62 18.24 -49.31
C PRO A 548 15.10 19.36 -48.40
N ASN A 549 13.84 19.28 -47.94
CA ASN A 549 13.19 20.32 -47.14
C ASN A 549 12.35 19.77 -45.96
N SER A 550 12.55 18.53 -45.51
CA SER A 550 11.80 17.96 -44.37
C SER A 550 12.46 16.69 -43.86
N VAL A 551 12.15 16.33 -42.61
CA VAL A 551 12.62 15.07 -42.01
C VAL A 551 11.46 14.10 -41.89
N LEU A 552 11.66 12.88 -42.41
CA LEU A 552 10.79 11.75 -42.14
C LEU A 552 11.34 10.98 -40.93
N LEU A 553 10.55 10.90 -39.88
CA LEU A 553 10.86 10.14 -38.67
C LEU A 553 9.96 8.92 -38.61
N SER A 554 10.57 7.74 -38.71
CA SER A 554 9.90 6.49 -38.39
C SER A 554 10.16 6.14 -36.94
N ARG A 555 9.12 6.12 -36.11
CA ARG A 555 9.22 5.72 -34.71
C ARG A 555 7.90 5.12 -34.23
N SER A 556 7.96 4.02 -33.50
CA SER A 556 6.79 3.50 -32.79
C SER A 556 6.39 4.53 -31.72
N ARG A 557 5.12 4.91 -31.67
CA ARG A 557 4.61 5.88 -30.70
C ARG A 557 3.48 5.26 -29.91
N PHE A 558 3.59 5.33 -28.59
CA PHE A 558 2.56 4.86 -27.67
C PHE A 558 2.10 6.01 -26.80
N ILE A 559 0.79 6.13 -26.61
CA ILE A 559 0.18 7.18 -25.81
C ILE A 559 -0.62 6.55 -24.69
N ALA A 560 -0.47 7.11 -23.49
CA ALA A 560 -1.30 6.80 -22.34
C ALA A 560 -1.75 8.10 -21.65
N PRO A 561 -2.92 8.13 -21.00
CA PRO A 561 -3.28 9.21 -20.09
C PRO A 561 -2.25 9.28 -18.95
N ALA A 562 -1.91 10.50 -18.52
CA ALA A 562 -1.09 10.71 -17.33
C ALA A 562 -2.01 11.01 -16.14
N THR A 563 -2.41 9.95 -15.43
CA THR A 563 -3.34 9.99 -14.28
C THR A 563 -2.64 10.16 -12.92
N HIS A 564 -1.31 10.12 -12.90
CA HIS A 564 -0.51 10.26 -11.68
C HIS A 564 0.41 11.49 -11.75
N SER A 565 0.99 11.86 -10.60
CA SER A 565 1.89 13.01 -10.54
C SER A 565 3.18 12.79 -11.34
N LEU A 566 3.82 13.88 -11.78
CA LEU A 566 5.13 13.80 -12.44
C LEU A 566 6.19 13.11 -11.55
N ARG A 567 6.08 13.28 -10.23
CA ARG A 567 6.98 12.63 -9.26
C ARG A 567 6.80 11.11 -9.26
N PHE A 568 5.56 10.63 -9.23
CA PHE A 568 5.25 9.20 -9.34
C PHE A 568 5.93 8.60 -10.59
N TYR A 569 5.77 9.24 -11.76
CA TYR A 569 6.36 8.71 -12.99
C TYR A 569 7.89 8.71 -12.98
N LYS A 570 8.54 9.69 -12.36
CA LYS A 570 10.01 9.68 -12.21
C LYS A 570 10.48 8.50 -11.36
N GLU A 571 9.80 8.23 -10.25
CA GLU A 571 10.15 7.13 -9.35
C GLU A 571 9.83 5.76 -9.97
N TYR A 572 8.73 5.64 -10.72
CA TYR A 572 8.29 4.39 -11.35
C TYR A 572 9.13 3.99 -12.57
N PHE A 573 9.41 4.95 -13.47
CA PHE A 573 10.19 4.68 -14.67
C PHE A 573 11.70 4.73 -14.43
N GLN A 574 12.16 5.36 -13.34
CA GLN A 574 13.58 5.48 -12.97
C GLN A 574 14.47 5.93 -14.14
N PRO A 575 14.18 7.09 -14.78
CA PRO A 575 14.97 7.53 -15.92
C PRO A 575 16.39 7.92 -15.50
N GLU A 576 17.35 7.67 -16.37
CA GLU A 576 18.75 8.05 -16.17
C GLU A 576 18.94 9.56 -16.33
N GLU A 577 18.20 10.16 -17.27
CA GLU A 577 18.20 11.59 -17.52
C GLU A 577 16.79 12.15 -17.55
N THR A 578 16.66 13.40 -17.11
CA THR A 578 15.40 14.15 -17.22
C THR A 578 15.65 15.53 -17.81
N VAL A 579 14.92 15.87 -18.88
CA VAL A 579 14.97 17.19 -19.51
C VAL A 579 13.59 17.84 -19.43
N GLN A 580 13.52 19.03 -18.85
CA GLN A 580 12.27 19.80 -18.72
C GLN A 580 12.25 20.96 -19.72
N ILE A 581 11.15 21.08 -20.46
CA ILE A 581 10.93 22.11 -21.47
C ILE A 581 9.56 22.73 -21.25
N SER A 582 9.50 24.03 -21.02
CA SER A 582 8.24 24.79 -21.06
C SER A 582 8.20 25.68 -22.29
N LYS A 583 7.08 25.70 -22.99
CA LYS A 583 6.91 26.53 -24.19
C LYS A 583 5.49 27.07 -24.30
N ASP A 584 5.38 28.23 -24.92
CA ASP A 584 4.10 28.79 -25.38
C ASP A 584 3.89 28.38 -26.84
N ARG A 585 2.74 27.78 -27.17
CA ARG A 585 2.46 27.23 -28.50
C ARG A 585 1.14 27.75 -29.05
N LEU A 586 1.20 28.37 -30.22
CA LEU A 586 0.04 28.60 -31.08
C LEU A 586 -0.04 27.47 -32.11
N ARG A 587 -1.21 26.86 -32.29
CA ARG A 587 -1.40 25.70 -33.18
C ARG A 587 -2.58 25.88 -34.09
N TRP A 588 -2.38 25.56 -35.36
CA TRP A 588 -3.41 25.43 -36.39
C TRP A 588 -3.40 24.00 -36.92
N LEU A 589 -4.56 23.36 -36.97
CA LEU A 589 -4.80 22.19 -37.80
C LEU A 589 -5.41 22.69 -39.11
N VAL A 590 -4.69 22.49 -40.20
CA VAL A 590 -5.07 22.97 -41.54
C VAL A 590 -5.20 21.81 -42.50
N LEU A 591 -6.08 21.96 -43.49
CA LEU A 591 -6.19 21.05 -44.62
C LEU A 591 -5.47 21.65 -45.83
N HIS A 592 -4.57 20.88 -46.45
CA HIS A 592 -3.89 21.24 -47.67
C HIS A 592 -3.82 20.04 -48.63
N GLN A 593 -4.46 20.17 -49.80
CA GLN A 593 -4.53 19.11 -50.81
C GLN A 593 -5.04 17.77 -50.25
N ASP A 594 -6.14 17.84 -49.50
CA ASP A 594 -6.81 16.72 -48.82
C ASP A 594 -5.99 16.04 -47.71
N GLU A 595 -4.89 16.66 -47.28
CA GLU A 595 -4.06 16.16 -46.17
C GLU A 595 -4.05 17.16 -45.01
N GLU A 596 -4.11 16.63 -43.79
CA GLU A 596 -4.08 17.42 -42.56
C GLU A 596 -2.64 17.73 -42.11
N PHE A 597 -2.37 19.00 -41.81
CA PHE A 597 -1.11 19.44 -41.25
C PHE A 597 -1.33 20.24 -39.96
N PHE A 598 -0.48 20.00 -38.97
CA PHE A 598 -0.34 20.88 -37.83
C PHE A 598 0.76 21.89 -38.08
N ILE A 599 0.40 23.17 -38.02
CA ILE A 599 1.34 24.28 -38.05
C ILE A 599 1.40 24.84 -36.63
N ASN A 600 2.57 24.79 -36.00
CA ASN A 600 2.80 25.27 -34.66
C ASN A 600 3.80 26.44 -34.69
N ILE A 601 3.54 27.46 -33.88
CA ILE A 601 4.47 28.54 -33.59
C ILE A 601 4.79 28.44 -32.11
N ASP A 602 6.05 28.13 -31.80
CA ASP A 602 6.52 27.85 -30.44
C ASP A 602 7.47 28.94 -29.96
N GLN A 603 7.30 29.35 -28.71
CA GLN A 603 8.29 30.10 -27.95
C GLN A 603 8.79 29.24 -26.79
N ILE A 604 10.08 28.88 -26.79
CA ILE A 604 10.65 28.07 -25.71
C ILE A 604 11.02 28.98 -24.53
N LEU A 605 10.28 28.84 -23.43
CA LEU A 605 10.39 29.69 -22.25
C LEU A 605 11.45 29.19 -21.28
N LYS A 606 11.56 27.87 -21.10
CA LYS A 606 12.51 27.25 -20.18
C LYS A 606 13.00 25.90 -20.72
N PRO A 607 14.32 25.65 -20.75
CA PRO A 607 15.36 26.68 -20.76
C PRO A 607 15.15 27.62 -21.96
N LYS A 608 15.41 28.92 -21.77
CA LYS A 608 15.08 29.95 -22.74
C LYS A 608 15.93 29.76 -24.01
N LEU A 609 15.27 29.55 -25.15
CA LEU A 609 15.91 29.66 -26.47
C LEU A 609 15.50 31.00 -27.09
N GLU A 610 16.45 31.70 -27.72
CA GLU A 610 16.15 32.98 -28.36
C GLU A 610 15.39 32.77 -29.69
N GLY A 611 14.38 33.61 -29.90
CA GLY A 611 13.54 33.57 -31.11
C GLY A 611 12.30 32.69 -30.98
N TRP A 612 11.64 32.48 -32.13
CA TRP A 612 10.44 31.67 -32.26
C TRP A 612 10.75 30.48 -33.17
N PHE A 613 9.95 29.42 -33.06
CA PHE A 613 10.10 28.23 -33.90
C PHE A 613 8.80 27.93 -34.62
N LEU A 614 8.88 27.83 -35.95
CA LEU A 614 7.80 27.28 -36.77
C LEU A 614 7.99 25.77 -36.87
N GLU A 615 7.00 24.98 -36.47
CA GLU A 615 6.96 23.53 -36.65
C GLU A 615 5.77 23.15 -37.53
N VAL A 616 6.03 22.61 -38.72
CA VAL A 616 4.99 22.01 -39.58
C VAL A 616 5.12 20.51 -39.50
N LYS A 617 4.04 19.81 -39.14
CA LYS A 617 4.05 18.36 -39.00
C LYS A 617 2.76 17.69 -39.44
N SER A 618 2.89 16.45 -39.91
CA SER A 618 1.78 15.53 -40.17
C SER A 618 2.16 14.12 -39.74
N ARG A 619 1.15 13.29 -39.48
CA ARG A 619 1.32 11.88 -39.11
C ARG A 619 0.55 10.96 -40.07
N THR A 620 0.98 9.70 -40.14
CA THR A 620 0.34 8.66 -40.95
C THR A 620 0.84 7.25 -40.60
N TRP A 621 0.00 6.25 -40.85
CA TRP A 621 0.37 4.83 -40.77
C TRP A 621 1.21 4.35 -41.97
N SER A 622 1.18 5.07 -43.10
CA SER A 622 1.76 4.61 -44.36
C SER A 622 3.06 5.35 -44.70
N ARG A 623 4.14 4.60 -44.92
CA ARG A 623 5.42 5.17 -45.39
C ARG A 623 5.26 5.98 -46.68
N ARG A 624 4.52 5.45 -47.65
CA ARG A 624 4.30 6.11 -48.96
C ARG A 624 3.52 7.41 -48.81
N ASP A 625 2.56 7.42 -47.89
CA ASP A 625 1.82 8.63 -47.55
C ASP A 625 2.72 9.64 -46.84
N ALA A 626 3.62 9.17 -45.97
CA ALA A 626 4.58 10.02 -45.28
C ALA A 626 5.57 10.69 -46.26
N GLU A 627 6.01 9.96 -47.31
CA GLU A 627 6.83 10.53 -48.39
C GLU A 627 6.08 11.63 -49.17
N ARG A 628 4.81 11.40 -49.49
CA ARG A 628 3.95 12.41 -50.13
C ARG A 628 3.74 13.63 -49.23
N LYS A 629 3.48 13.42 -47.94
CA LYS A 629 3.32 14.49 -46.94
C LYS A 629 4.61 15.29 -46.75
N ALA A 630 5.77 14.67 -46.85
CA ALA A 630 7.08 15.34 -46.86
C ALA A 630 7.22 16.31 -48.04
N GLU A 631 6.80 15.89 -49.24
CA GLU A 631 6.76 16.76 -50.42
C GLU A 631 5.78 17.93 -50.21
N LEU A 632 4.58 17.66 -49.69
CA LEU A 632 3.55 18.67 -49.44
C LEU A 632 3.93 19.69 -48.35
N ILE A 633 4.74 19.32 -47.36
CA ILE A 633 5.29 20.27 -46.37
C ILE A 633 6.08 21.38 -47.08
N SER A 634 6.80 21.06 -48.17
CA SER A 634 7.52 22.09 -48.95
C SER A 634 6.56 23.12 -49.57
N ASP A 635 5.38 22.67 -49.99
CA ASP A 635 4.37 23.57 -50.55
C ASP A 635 3.70 24.41 -49.46
N VAL A 636 3.43 23.81 -48.29
CA VAL A 636 2.98 24.56 -47.10
C VAL A 636 3.98 25.67 -46.76
N LEU A 637 5.29 25.38 -46.72
CA LEU A 637 6.32 26.37 -46.42
C LEU A 637 6.43 27.48 -47.48
N LYS A 638 6.30 27.15 -48.78
CA LYS A 638 6.25 28.16 -49.86
C LYS A 638 5.05 29.08 -49.69
N ILE A 639 3.89 28.52 -49.36
CA ILE A 639 2.68 29.29 -49.09
C ILE A 639 2.91 30.19 -47.87
N LEU A 640 3.59 29.71 -46.83
CA LEU A 640 3.97 30.52 -45.67
C LEU A 640 5.11 31.52 -45.94
N GLU A 641 5.72 31.51 -47.14
CA GLU A 641 6.89 32.34 -47.51
C GLU A 641 8.11 32.13 -46.58
N VAL A 642 8.31 30.90 -46.12
CA VAL A 642 9.44 30.55 -45.24
C VAL A 642 10.50 29.76 -46.01
N ASP A 643 11.75 30.18 -45.88
CA ASP A 643 12.90 29.52 -46.50
C ASP A 643 13.26 28.23 -45.74
N ALA A 644 13.12 27.09 -46.41
CA ALA A 644 13.41 25.77 -45.87
C ALA A 644 14.91 25.47 -45.70
N SER A 645 15.81 26.33 -46.21
CA SER A 645 17.27 26.13 -46.10
C SER A 645 17.83 26.22 -44.67
N LYS A 646 17.02 26.70 -43.72
CA LYS A 646 17.34 26.84 -42.28
C LYS A 646 16.61 25.81 -41.40
N ALA A 647 16.31 24.64 -41.96
CA ALA A 647 15.56 23.60 -41.26
C ALA A 647 16.39 22.94 -40.16
N GLU A 648 15.85 22.97 -38.94
CA GLU A 648 16.43 22.28 -37.79
C GLU A 648 15.85 20.87 -37.71
N THR A 649 16.75 19.88 -37.76
CA THR A 649 16.39 18.46 -37.72
C THR A 649 16.31 17.91 -36.30
N GLN A 650 16.89 18.61 -35.33
CA GLN A 650 16.94 18.21 -33.92
C GLN A 650 15.62 18.49 -33.18
N GLU A 651 15.27 17.60 -32.24
CA GLU A 651 14.19 17.88 -31.29
C GLU A 651 14.61 18.92 -30.25
N TYR A 652 13.63 19.52 -29.56
CA TYR A 652 13.94 20.54 -28.56
C TYR A 652 14.90 20.07 -27.45
N PRO A 653 14.79 18.85 -26.89
CA PRO A 653 15.78 18.36 -25.93
C PRO A 653 17.21 18.34 -26.47
N GLU A 654 17.39 17.99 -27.75
CA GLU A 654 18.71 17.94 -28.41
C GLU A 654 19.27 19.34 -28.69
N LEU A 655 18.42 20.27 -29.13
CA LEU A 655 18.78 21.68 -29.33
C LEU A 655 19.26 22.34 -28.03
N ILE A 656 18.60 22.01 -26.92
CA ILE A 656 18.96 22.53 -25.59
C ILE A 656 20.29 21.92 -25.12
N ALA A 657 20.48 20.62 -25.29
CA ALA A 657 21.73 19.96 -24.91
C ALA A 657 22.94 20.48 -25.70
N THR A 658 22.76 20.80 -26.99
CA THR A 658 23.82 21.33 -27.84
C THR A 658 24.15 22.80 -27.57
N GLN A 659 23.15 23.64 -27.27
CA GLN A 659 23.39 25.06 -26.92
C GLN A 659 23.86 25.26 -25.46
N GLY A 660 23.68 24.27 -24.58
CA GLY A 660 24.15 24.29 -23.20
C GLY A 660 25.63 23.94 -22.98
N MET A 661 26.38 23.58 -24.03
CA MET A 661 27.82 23.27 -23.93
C MET A 661 28.75 24.48 -24.12
N ASP A 662 28.21 25.67 -24.39
CA ASP A 662 28.96 26.93 -24.55
C ASP A 662 28.63 27.99 -23.47
N GLY A 663 28.29 27.54 -22.24
CA GLY A 663 27.97 28.41 -21.09
C GLY A 663 28.84 28.16 -19.86
#